data_AF-A0A7X8W7J4-F1
#
_entry.id   AF-A0A7X8W7J4-F1
#
_cell.length_a   1.000
_cell.length_b   1.000
_cell.length_c   1.000
_cell.angle_alpha   90.00
_cell.angle_beta   90.00
_cell.angle_gamma   90.00
#
_symmetry.space_group_name_H-M   'P 1'
#
loop_
_entity.id
_entity.type
_entity.pdbx_description
1 polymer ?
#
loop_
_entity_poly.entity_id
_entity_poly.type
_entity_poly.pdbx_seq_one_letter_code
_entity_poly.pdbx_strand_id
1 'polypeptide(L)'
;MYMSGDWKDGAPRDGHYVLTADIDMAGYDDFLPIASKKSEGFLGTFDGQFHAIKNLKVDYPKKYVGLFGYIGNQNDTAYIKNLAFLNCDVIGQQNVGGLVGVNYGAVSNCIVTGKIVVDDLSNSHTGGGIAGKVKEGEGPVIGRVENCFINADVKAPYDVGGVAGIQDGGGYIGHCFAMGTVEAYAPNGMAGGIVGSFNAGDHLENCVASQSKITGEKDTDRIVGQLNDESGMNINNNLAWEGTQIIGNGPTDRPNKVYFETVTTDQISNEWTYVELGWDFEETWEWKGTETDGYPMLQGFSSEITEIAVDYTMKETSIISQPLSSAKLNAETEISAKVLSPEEVTSVTLFYGDDADGTKLTNKAEMELSSDGLYTASIPTDKAGNIYYYIKAETTTAETTYPYYIDSPVELYIDDGRILGEPSDITMTLGEEQGSLRFSWLTVPEVEETVIQYKIKGDSEWETKSGSYFLTAITEGWKERNTHQVTIENLEPDAIYVYSVGDGETFMSPEREFKAPQSSEEDEFTFLFVADPQSVSVEDYQAFKYSFDYALSERDDMEFFLVAGDITQDGYKTSEWDACFEVMGDYFAKYPTISIPGNHEMKGDWDFINFAGRFNLPGGDAGTAFDNTLGKFEYGDSCIVAINTEVTPPEEKPEILEKQLNWAKQCFEESDKKWRILITHAGPYTSNHDPMDVRPYMIDAIDEMKVDLFLNGHDHIYIRGTVKDDQKVPLGEGTTYITGGTVGNKFYDYLERSEYFTDSYHDDEDLQTVNFITVSADSIKVTSMQKEDPEDWEKWKVADEFVIPNALSDDQNISSDDVDATKTDSSESEAVYYTVISGDYLCKIAPKYDTTWQKIAELNELINPNLIYPGQKLRVK
;
A
#
# COMPACT_ATOMS: atom_id res chain seq x y z
N MET A 1 -4.17 -34.96 1.75
CA MET A 1 -3.20 -33.94 1.33
C MET A 1 -2.20 -33.67 2.45
N TYR A 2 -1.39 -34.68 2.81
CA TYR A 2 -0.43 -34.64 3.93
C TYR A 2 -1.01 -34.75 5.36
N MET A 3 -0.21 -35.36 6.23
CA MET A 3 -0.42 -35.47 7.69
C MET A 3 0.90 -35.18 8.46
N SER A 4 1.93 -34.60 7.83
CA SER A 4 3.29 -34.46 8.42
C SER A 4 4.11 -33.17 8.12
N GLY A 5 3.53 -32.07 7.58
CA GLY A 5 4.22 -30.78 7.34
C GLY A 5 5.09 -30.50 6.08
N ASP A 6 5.08 -31.32 5.01
CA ASP A 6 5.74 -31.12 3.70
C ASP A 6 4.77 -31.55 2.56
N TRP A 7 5.16 -31.52 1.29
CA TRP A 7 4.32 -32.04 0.18
C TRP A 7 4.70 -33.49 -0.15
N LYS A 8 3.71 -34.37 -0.36
CA LYS A 8 3.98 -35.78 -0.73
C LYS A 8 4.28 -35.86 -2.22
N ASP A 9 5.24 -36.71 -2.61
CA ASP A 9 5.44 -37.09 -4.01
C ASP A 9 4.10 -37.45 -4.69
N GLY A 10 3.73 -36.69 -5.71
CA GLY A 10 2.48 -36.83 -6.47
C GLY A 10 1.29 -36.01 -5.98
N ALA A 11 1.44 -35.17 -4.96
CA ALA A 11 0.44 -34.19 -4.52
C ALA A 11 1.07 -32.80 -4.53
N PRO A 12 1.01 -32.06 -5.65
CA PRO A 12 1.74 -30.81 -5.81
C PRO A 12 0.99 -29.63 -5.14
N ARG A 13 1.74 -28.60 -4.73
CA ARG A 13 1.20 -27.44 -3.99
C ARG A 13 0.26 -26.55 -4.82
N ASP A 14 0.35 -26.64 -6.14
CA ASP A 14 -0.46 -25.98 -7.17
C ASP A 14 -1.54 -26.92 -7.74
N GLY A 15 -1.76 -28.08 -7.12
CA GLY A 15 -2.70 -29.08 -7.60
C GLY A 15 -4.18 -28.69 -7.45
N HIS A 16 -5.03 -29.36 -8.23
CA HIS A 16 -6.49 -29.27 -8.10
C HIS A 16 -7.03 -30.46 -7.30
N TYR A 17 -7.57 -30.18 -6.13
CA TYR A 17 -8.08 -31.17 -5.18
C TYR A 17 -9.57 -31.00 -5.00
N VAL A 18 -10.29 -32.12 -4.96
CA VAL A 18 -11.74 -32.13 -4.74
C VAL A 18 -12.10 -33.09 -3.63
N LEU A 19 -13.05 -32.71 -2.78
CA LEU A 19 -13.74 -33.68 -1.91
C LEU A 19 -14.81 -34.41 -2.71
N THR A 20 -14.94 -35.71 -2.49
CA THR A 20 -15.96 -36.56 -3.14
C THR A 20 -16.98 -37.11 -2.16
N ALA A 21 -16.81 -36.80 -0.87
CA ALA A 21 -17.66 -37.19 0.24
C ALA A 21 -17.32 -36.35 1.47
N ASP A 22 -18.25 -36.30 2.42
CA ASP A 22 -17.99 -35.77 3.76
C ASP A 22 -16.91 -36.60 4.48
N ILE A 23 -16.10 -35.92 5.29
CA ILE A 23 -15.03 -36.51 6.10
C ILE A 23 -15.31 -36.21 7.57
N ASP A 24 -15.39 -37.26 8.40
CA ASP A 24 -15.43 -37.12 9.86
C ASP A 24 -14.04 -37.39 10.43
N MET A 25 -13.46 -36.39 11.09
CA MET A 25 -12.11 -36.42 11.66
C MET A 25 -12.11 -36.66 13.17
N ALA A 26 -13.25 -37.05 13.76
CA ALA A 26 -13.34 -37.31 15.19
C ALA A 26 -12.26 -38.31 15.67
N GLY A 27 -11.50 -37.90 16.69
CA GLY A 27 -10.43 -38.72 17.29
C GLY A 27 -9.09 -38.69 16.54
N TYR A 28 -8.94 -37.79 15.57
CA TYR A 28 -7.65 -37.52 14.92
C TYR A 28 -6.98 -36.30 15.57
N ASP A 29 -5.95 -36.53 16.40
CA ASP A 29 -5.34 -35.49 17.25
C ASP A 29 -4.04 -34.89 16.70
N ASP A 30 -3.41 -35.52 15.70
CA ASP A 30 -2.09 -35.12 15.17
C ASP A 30 -2.20 -34.41 13.79
N PHE A 31 -3.20 -33.54 13.61
CA PHE A 31 -3.35 -32.78 12.38
C PHE A 31 -2.40 -31.58 12.33
N LEU A 32 -1.66 -31.48 11.23
CA LEU A 32 -0.85 -30.32 10.92
C LEU A 32 -1.52 -29.53 9.80
N PRO A 33 -1.61 -28.18 9.90
CA PRO A 33 -2.17 -27.35 8.85
C PRO A 33 -1.54 -27.65 7.48
N ILE A 34 -2.37 -27.71 6.45
CA ILE A 34 -1.88 -27.83 5.07
C ILE A 34 -1.14 -26.55 4.72
N ALA A 35 0.07 -26.62 4.16
CA ALA A 35 0.90 -25.44 3.89
C ALA A 35 1.18 -24.59 5.16
N SER A 36 1.66 -25.23 6.22
CA SER A 36 1.99 -24.59 7.52
C SER A 36 3.23 -23.68 7.49
N LYS A 37 3.79 -23.36 6.31
CA LYS A 37 4.96 -22.49 6.13
C LYS A 37 4.73 -21.57 4.93
N LYS A 38 5.12 -20.28 5.05
CA LYS A 38 5.01 -19.28 3.96
C LYS A 38 5.67 -19.75 2.65
N SER A 39 6.90 -20.28 2.71
CA SER A 39 7.65 -20.75 1.53
C SER A 39 7.00 -21.96 0.82
N GLU A 40 6.08 -22.64 1.50
CA GLU A 40 5.39 -23.84 1.02
C GLU A 40 3.88 -23.61 0.89
N GLY A 41 3.46 -22.34 0.75
CA GLY A 41 2.07 -21.92 0.58
C GLY A 41 1.33 -22.75 -0.47
N PHE A 42 0.05 -23.02 -0.22
CA PHE A 42 -0.82 -23.68 -1.19
C PHE A 42 -1.14 -22.70 -2.32
N LEU A 43 -0.89 -23.09 -3.57
CA LEU A 43 -1.09 -22.27 -4.77
C LEU A 43 -2.18 -22.85 -5.70
N GLY A 44 -2.78 -23.96 -5.30
CA GLY A 44 -3.71 -24.73 -6.13
C GLY A 44 -5.16 -24.37 -5.88
N THR A 45 -6.05 -25.32 -6.23
CA THR A 45 -7.48 -25.24 -5.94
C THR A 45 -7.89 -26.37 -5.02
N PHE A 46 -8.62 -26.05 -3.95
CA PHE A 46 -9.33 -27.01 -3.11
C PHE A 46 -10.82 -26.75 -3.19
N ASP A 47 -11.53 -27.62 -3.90
CA ASP A 47 -12.99 -27.56 -4.06
C ASP A 47 -13.66 -28.61 -3.17
N GLY A 48 -14.38 -28.17 -2.15
CA GLY A 48 -15.15 -29.06 -1.29
C GLY A 48 -16.31 -29.73 -2.03
N GLN A 49 -16.70 -29.25 -3.22
CA GLN A 49 -17.90 -29.72 -3.94
C GLN A 49 -19.13 -29.85 -3.03
N PHE A 50 -19.28 -28.89 -2.12
CA PHE A 50 -20.34 -28.81 -1.12
C PHE A 50 -20.33 -29.97 -0.10
N HIS A 51 -19.17 -30.58 0.14
CA HIS A 51 -18.94 -31.56 1.20
C HIS A 51 -18.36 -30.92 2.46
N ALA A 52 -18.49 -31.65 3.56
CA ALA A 52 -17.99 -31.21 4.86
C ALA A 52 -16.76 -31.99 5.35
N ILE A 53 -15.87 -31.30 6.06
CA ILE A 53 -14.90 -31.89 6.99
C ILE A 53 -15.40 -31.57 8.40
N LYS A 54 -15.57 -32.58 9.25
CA LYS A 54 -16.24 -32.46 10.57
C LYS A 54 -15.32 -32.89 11.71
N ASN A 55 -15.49 -32.29 12.88
CA ASN A 55 -14.91 -32.73 14.16
C ASN A 55 -13.37 -32.79 14.18
N LEU A 56 -12.70 -31.94 13.40
CA LEU A 56 -11.25 -31.89 13.37
C LEU A 56 -10.72 -31.00 14.50
N LYS A 57 -9.79 -31.54 15.28
CA LYS A 57 -8.95 -30.75 16.18
C LYS A 57 -7.63 -30.42 15.47
N VAL A 58 -7.26 -29.14 15.48
CA VAL A 58 -5.96 -28.64 15.04
C VAL A 58 -5.31 -27.99 16.25
N ASP A 59 -4.28 -28.63 16.81
CA ASP A 59 -3.55 -28.12 17.97
C ASP A 59 -2.09 -27.93 17.55
N TYR A 60 -1.79 -26.73 17.05
CA TYR A 60 -0.51 -26.43 16.42
C TYR A 60 0.05 -25.13 17.02
N PRO A 61 0.89 -25.23 18.08
CA PRO A 61 1.37 -24.07 18.83
C PRO A 61 2.50 -23.35 18.07
N LYS A 62 2.18 -22.82 16.90
CA LYS A 62 3.02 -22.00 16.02
C LYS A 62 2.13 -21.03 15.23
N LYS A 63 2.75 -20.30 14.31
CA LYS A 63 2.07 -19.43 13.34
C LYS A 63 1.51 -20.18 12.13
N TYR A 64 0.57 -19.53 11.43
CA TYR A 64 -0.07 -19.99 10.19
C TYR A 64 -0.94 -21.22 10.43
N VAL A 65 -2.09 -21.02 11.08
CA VAL A 65 -2.91 -22.11 11.60
C VAL A 65 -4.34 -22.02 11.08
N GLY A 66 -4.86 -23.19 10.69
CA GLY A 66 -6.20 -23.43 10.17
C GLY A 66 -6.24 -24.82 9.55
N LEU A 67 -7.28 -25.12 8.77
CA LEU A 67 -7.22 -26.27 7.86
C LEU A 67 -6.02 -26.12 6.90
N PHE A 68 -5.81 -24.89 6.42
CA PHE A 68 -4.64 -24.43 5.68
C PHE A 68 -3.90 -23.37 6.51
N GLY A 69 -2.56 -23.45 6.55
CA GLY A 69 -1.74 -22.43 7.20
C GLY A 69 -1.56 -21.18 6.34
N TYR A 70 -1.26 -21.36 5.06
CA TYR A 70 -0.95 -20.27 4.14
C TYR A 70 -1.41 -20.61 2.72
N ILE A 71 -2.20 -19.72 2.10
CA ILE A 71 -2.64 -19.89 0.71
C ILE A 71 -2.33 -18.65 -0.13
N GLY A 72 -2.03 -18.88 -1.40
CA GLY A 72 -1.60 -17.86 -2.35
C GLY A 72 -0.21 -17.29 -2.01
N ASN A 73 0.23 -16.34 -2.84
CA ASN A 73 1.38 -15.48 -2.59
C ASN A 73 1.20 -14.17 -3.39
N GLN A 74 2.24 -13.32 -3.45
CA GLN A 74 2.21 -12.03 -4.16
C GLN A 74 1.92 -12.15 -5.68
N ASN A 75 2.21 -13.32 -6.27
CA ASN A 75 2.17 -13.58 -7.70
C ASN A 75 1.12 -14.63 -8.11
N ASP A 76 0.77 -15.54 -7.20
CA ASP A 76 -0.12 -16.67 -7.50
C ASP A 76 -1.34 -16.68 -6.57
N THR A 77 -2.54 -16.61 -7.15
CA THR A 77 -3.79 -16.80 -6.43
C THR A 77 -4.10 -18.29 -6.20
N ALA A 78 -4.35 -18.67 -4.96
CA ALA A 78 -4.89 -19.98 -4.61
C ALA A 78 -6.40 -19.92 -4.39
N TYR A 79 -7.11 -21.05 -4.51
CA TYR A 79 -8.57 -21.11 -4.37
C TYR A 79 -9.01 -22.15 -3.35
N ILE A 80 -9.81 -21.74 -2.37
CA ILE A 80 -10.58 -22.64 -1.49
C ILE A 80 -12.05 -22.32 -1.68
N LYS A 81 -12.86 -23.31 -2.05
CA LYS A 81 -14.28 -23.08 -2.32
C LYS A 81 -15.21 -24.22 -1.98
N ASN A 82 -16.49 -23.91 -1.78
CA ASN A 82 -17.60 -24.85 -1.60
C ASN A 82 -17.33 -25.90 -0.50
N LEU A 83 -16.79 -25.47 0.64
CA LEU A 83 -16.35 -26.34 1.72
C LEU A 83 -17.03 -25.98 3.04
N ALA A 84 -17.53 -26.99 3.74
CA ALA A 84 -17.98 -26.85 5.12
C ALA A 84 -16.94 -27.42 6.09
N PHE A 85 -16.46 -26.61 7.04
CA PHE A 85 -15.59 -27.04 8.13
C PHE A 85 -16.35 -26.94 9.45
N LEU A 86 -16.88 -28.09 9.89
CA LEU A 86 -17.91 -28.13 10.93
C LEU A 86 -17.35 -28.66 12.24
N ASN A 87 -17.77 -28.04 13.33
CA ASN A 87 -17.37 -28.40 14.70
C ASN A 87 -15.84 -28.54 14.82
N CYS A 88 -15.11 -27.55 14.30
CA CYS A 88 -13.65 -27.50 14.40
C CYS A 88 -13.20 -27.03 15.79
N ASP A 89 -12.02 -27.47 16.21
CA ASP A 89 -11.30 -26.93 17.38
C ASP A 89 -9.89 -26.57 16.95
N VAL A 90 -9.68 -25.31 16.57
CA VAL A 90 -8.41 -24.81 16.02
C VAL A 90 -7.69 -23.96 17.07
N ILE A 91 -6.49 -24.39 17.44
CA ILE A 91 -5.65 -23.76 18.45
C ILE A 91 -4.27 -23.51 17.84
N GLY A 92 -3.80 -22.27 17.91
CA GLY A 92 -2.47 -21.87 17.44
C GLY A 92 -1.95 -20.60 18.09
N GLN A 93 -0.78 -20.13 17.68
CA GLN A 93 -0.14 -18.97 18.33
C GLN A 93 -0.28 -17.67 17.55
N GLN A 94 -0.36 -17.71 16.21
CA GLN A 94 -0.36 -16.49 15.40
C GLN A 94 -0.96 -16.74 14.01
N ASN A 95 -1.76 -15.79 13.50
CA ASN A 95 -2.49 -15.93 12.24
C ASN A 95 -3.31 -17.22 12.25
N VAL A 96 -4.31 -17.28 13.12
CA VAL A 96 -5.16 -18.46 13.32
C VAL A 96 -6.53 -18.19 12.71
N GLY A 97 -6.88 -18.95 11.68
CA GLY A 97 -8.23 -18.96 11.11
C GLY A 97 -8.86 -20.35 11.24
N GLY A 98 -10.18 -20.43 11.14
CA GLY A 98 -10.84 -21.74 11.01
C GLY A 98 -10.37 -22.48 9.76
N LEU A 99 -10.43 -21.82 8.60
CA LEU A 99 -9.98 -22.40 7.34
C LEU A 99 -8.54 -22.06 7.00
N VAL A 100 -8.12 -20.80 7.18
CA VAL A 100 -6.86 -20.29 6.65
C VAL A 100 -6.10 -19.47 7.69
N GLY A 101 -4.82 -19.75 7.91
CA GLY A 101 -4.00 -18.87 8.74
C GLY A 101 -3.78 -17.50 8.09
N VAL A 102 -3.18 -17.49 6.88
CA VAL A 102 -2.96 -16.28 6.06
C VAL A 102 -3.48 -16.49 4.64
N ASN A 103 -4.30 -15.54 4.17
CA ASN A 103 -4.95 -15.57 2.87
C ASN A 103 -4.41 -14.50 1.91
N TYR A 104 -3.68 -14.93 0.88
CA TYR A 104 -3.39 -14.20 -0.36
C TYR A 104 -4.23 -14.76 -1.53
N GLY A 105 -5.06 -15.77 -1.29
CA GLY A 105 -5.89 -16.41 -2.31
C GLY A 105 -7.34 -15.94 -2.25
N ALA A 106 -8.22 -16.74 -2.84
CA ALA A 106 -9.66 -16.57 -2.75
C ALA A 106 -10.30 -17.71 -1.92
N VAL A 107 -11.05 -17.33 -0.89
CA VAL A 107 -11.91 -18.21 -0.10
C VAL A 107 -13.36 -17.85 -0.37
N SER A 108 -14.13 -18.78 -0.95
CA SER A 108 -15.52 -18.51 -1.36
C SER A 108 -16.48 -19.63 -0.99
N ASN A 109 -17.75 -19.31 -0.72
CA ASN A 109 -18.81 -20.30 -0.51
C ASN A 109 -18.46 -21.33 0.58
N CYS A 110 -17.94 -20.86 1.71
CA CYS A 110 -17.47 -21.73 2.80
C CYS A 110 -18.28 -21.56 4.08
N ILE A 111 -18.43 -22.66 4.83
CA ILE A 111 -19.09 -22.70 6.14
C ILE A 111 -18.04 -23.01 7.21
N VAL A 112 -17.98 -22.25 8.30
CA VAL A 112 -17.17 -22.59 9.48
C VAL A 112 -18.02 -22.62 10.74
N THR A 113 -17.93 -23.71 11.49
CA THR A 113 -18.50 -23.79 12.85
C THR A 113 -17.53 -24.41 13.84
N GLY A 114 -17.58 -23.96 15.09
CA GLY A 114 -16.74 -24.50 16.16
C GLY A 114 -15.99 -23.43 16.94
N LYS A 115 -14.74 -23.70 17.28
CA LYS A 115 -13.91 -22.87 18.15
C LYS A 115 -12.56 -22.56 17.51
N ILE A 116 -12.15 -21.30 17.58
CA ILE A 116 -10.84 -20.80 17.13
C ILE A 116 -10.18 -20.09 18.30
N VAL A 117 -8.97 -20.51 18.68
CA VAL A 117 -8.24 -19.98 19.84
C VAL A 117 -6.82 -19.65 19.46
N VAL A 118 -6.39 -18.46 19.85
CA VAL A 118 -4.98 -18.06 19.85
C VAL A 118 -4.43 -18.09 21.28
N ASP A 119 -3.38 -18.87 21.52
CA ASP A 119 -2.90 -19.23 22.86
C ASP A 119 -1.52 -18.68 23.23
N ASP A 120 -1.14 -17.54 22.64
CA ASP A 120 0.11 -16.83 22.92
C ASP A 120 -0.17 -15.36 23.31
N LEU A 121 0.79 -14.72 23.99
CA LEU A 121 0.76 -13.32 24.44
C LEU A 121 1.92 -12.49 23.86
N SER A 122 2.81 -13.10 23.06
CA SER A 122 3.80 -12.37 22.25
C SER A 122 3.15 -11.47 21.16
N ASN A 123 3.86 -10.53 20.55
CA ASN A 123 3.19 -9.47 19.76
C ASN A 123 2.67 -9.96 18.38
N SER A 124 1.58 -9.33 17.88
CA SER A 124 0.92 -9.53 16.57
C SER A 124 0.18 -10.87 16.38
N HIS A 125 -0.87 -11.10 17.18
CA HIS A 125 -1.66 -12.33 17.15
C HIS A 125 -3.09 -12.07 16.72
N THR A 126 -3.44 -12.64 15.57
CA THR A 126 -4.73 -12.43 14.92
C THR A 126 -5.54 -13.74 14.91
N GLY A 127 -6.84 -13.62 15.15
CA GLY A 127 -7.80 -14.73 15.18
C GLY A 127 -9.06 -14.43 14.37
N GLY A 128 -9.45 -15.32 13.47
CA GLY A 128 -10.69 -15.16 12.69
C GLY A 128 -11.45 -16.46 12.41
N GLY A 129 -12.76 -16.36 12.17
CA GLY A 129 -13.57 -17.54 11.84
C GLY A 129 -13.18 -18.18 10.50
N ILE A 130 -12.89 -17.38 9.48
CA ILE A 130 -12.36 -17.87 8.19
C ILE A 130 -10.84 -17.79 8.19
N ALA A 131 -10.29 -16.59 8.41
CA ALA A 131 -8.89 -16.29 8.22
C ALA A 131 -8.26 -15.61 9.44
N GLY A 132 -7.05 -16.01 9.84
CA GLY A 132 -6.28 -15.21 10.81
C GLY A 132 -5.93 -13.84 10.21
N LYS A 133 -5.54 -13.83 8.94
CA LYS A 133 -5.12 -12.63 8.21
C LYS A 133 -5.57 -12.69 6.75
N VAL A 134 -6.22 -11.63 6.28
CA VAL A 134 -6.50 -11.37 4.85
C VAL A 134 -5.56 -10.26 4.42
N LYS A 135 -4.80 -10.46 3.33
CA LYS A 135 -3.71 -9.57 2.96
C LYS A 135 -3.55 -9.45 1.44
N GLU A 136 -3.12 -8.29 0.96
CA GLU A 136 -2.52 -8.13 -0.36
C GLU A 136 -0.97 -8.14 -0.29
N GLY A 137 -0.37 -8.61 -1.39
CA GLY A 137 1.08 -8.67 -1.55
C GLY A 137 1.70 -7.41 -2.11
N GLU A 138 3.03 -7.41 -2.28
CA GLU A 138 3.74 -6.43 -3.12
C GLU A 138 3.50 -6.67 -4.63
N GLY A 139 2.43 -7.40 -4.97
CA GLY A 139 2.07 -7.81 -6.32
C GLY A 139 0.54 -7.82 -6.47
N PRO A 140 0.01 -8.08 -7.67
CA PRO A 140 -1.39 -7.78 -8.02
C PRO A 140 -2.44 -8.67 -7.36
N VAL A 141 -2.01 -9.61 -6.52
CA VAL A 141 -2.89 -10.59 -5.90
C VAL A 141 -3.43 -10.03 -4.57
N ILE A 142 -4.76 -9.86 -4.54
CA ILE A 142 -5.51 -9.49 -3.34
C ILE A 142 -6.07 -10.73 -2.63
N GLY A 143 -5.90 -10.80 -1.31
CA GLY A 143 -6.57 -11.79 -0.48
C GLY A 143 -8.08 -11.54 -0.46
N ARG A 144 -8.88 -12.51 -0.92
CA ARG A 144 -10.34 -12.40 -1.05
C ARG A 144 -11.06 -13.41 -0.16
N VAL A 145 -12.04 -12.95 0.61
CA VAL A 145 -13.00 -13.78 1.35
C VAL A 145 -14.40 -13.33 0.99
N GLU A 146 -15.21 -14.24 0.45
CA GLU A 146 -16.56 -13.90 0.03
C GLU A 146 -17.56 -15.01 0.25
N ASN A 147 -18.83 -14.66 0.39
CA ASN A 147 -19.93 -15.61 0.47
C ASN A 147 -19.69 -16.70 1.53
N CYS A 148 -19.31 -16.31 2.74
CA CYS A 148 -18.97 -17.25 3.81
C CYS A 148 -19.99 -17.16 4.96
N PHE A 149 -20.35 -18.32 5.51
CA PHE A 149 -21.19 -18.44 6.71
C PHE A 149 -20.33 -18.91 7.89
N ILE A 150 -20.35 -18.15 8.99
CA ILE A 150 -19.56 -18.44 10.19
C ILE A 150 -20.49 -18.54 11.39
N ASN A 151 -20.36 -19.60 12.18
CA ASN A 151 -20.94 -19.71 13.52
C ASN A 151 -19.89 -20.31 14.47
N ALA A 152 -18.99 -19.45 14.96
CA ALA A 152 -17.82 -19.88 15.72
C ALA A 152 -17.52 -18.96 16.91
N ASP A 153 -16.93 -19.56 17.94
CA ASP A 153 -16.36 -18.84 19.08
C ASP A 153 -14.88 -18.55 18.79
N VAL A 154 -14.56 -17.27 18.55
CA VAL A 154 -13.21 -16.81 18.20
C VAL A 154 -12.61 -16.07 19.37
N LYS A 155 -11.45 -16.53 19.84
CA LYS A 155 -10.73 -15.94 20.98
C LYS A 155 -9.25 -15.73 20.65
N ALA A 156 -8.76 -14.51 20.83
CA ALA A 156 -7.34 -14.19 20.67
C ALA A 156 -6.90 -13.09 21.66
N PRO A 157 -5.60 -12.87 21.88
CA PRO A 157 -5.14 -11.78 22.75
C PRO A 157 -5.39 -10.39 22.12
N TYR A 158 -5.14 -10.22 20.82
CA TYR A 158 -5.13 -8.93 20.14
C TYR A 158 -6.24 -8.81 19.09
N ASP A 159 -5.94 -8.90 17.79
CA ASP A 159 -6.90 -8.64 16.71
C ASP A 159 -7.84 -9.84 16.50
N VAL A 160 -9.12 -9.68 16.79
CA VAL A 160 -10.11 -10.76 16.70
C VAL A 160 -11.35 -10.34 15.91
N GLY A 161 -11.70 -11.12 14.89
CA GLY A 161 -12.91 -10.89 14.11
C GLY A 161 -13.73 -12.15 13.85
N GLY A 162 -15.02 -11.98 13.58
CA GLY A 162 -15.87 -13.11 13.22
C GLY A 162 -15.48 -13.76 11.88
N VAL A 163 -15.01 -12.98 10.91
CA VAL A 163 -14.51 -13.47 9.62
C VAL A 163 -12.99 -13.49 9.59
N ALA A 164 -12.37 -12.36 9.89
CA ALA A 164 -10.92 -12.20 9.83
C ALA A 164 -10.36 -11.53 11.09
N GLY A 165 -9.20 -11.99 11.59
CA GLY A 165 -8.51 -11.29 12.67
C GLY A 165 -8.05 -9.90 12.24
N ILE A 166 -7.36 -9.83 11.10
CA ILE A 166 -6.93 -8.58 10.48
C ILE A 166 -7.11 -8.63 8.96
N GLN A 167 -7.45 -7.48 8.38
CA GLN A 167 -7.31 -7.19 6.96
C GLN A 167 -6.15 -6.20 6.81
N ASP A 168 -5.05 -6.59 6.17
CA ASP A 168 -3.76 -5.88 6.22
C ASP A 168 -3.15 -5.66 4.84
N GLY A 169 -2.89 -4.40 4.47
CA GLY A 169 -2.24 -4.06 3.20
C GLY A 169 -3.07 -4.54 2.02
N GLY A 170 -4.35 -4.17 1.99
CA GLY A 170 -5.37 -4.51 0.97
C GLY A 170 -6.29 -5.68 1.32
N GLY A 171 -6.86 -6.30 0.28
CA GLY A 171 -7.76 -7.46 0.38
C GLY A 171 -9.25 -7.11 0.39
N TYR A 172 -10.08 -8.12 0.13
CA TYR A 172 -11.53 -8.00 -0.03
C TYR A 172 -12.26 -8.94 0.93
N ILE A 173 -13.19 -8.40 1.72
CA ILE A 173 -14.15 -9.18 2.49
C ILE A 173 -15.57 -8.74 2.10
N GLY A 174 -16.36 -9.64 1.52
CA GLY A 174 -17.68 -9.32 1.02
C GLY A 174 -18.73 -10.38 1.31
N HIS A 175 -19.98 -9.96 1.51
CA HIS A 175 -21.13 -10.88 1.55
C HIS A 175 -20.96 -12.03 2.56
N CYS A 176 -20.44 -11.74 3.76
CA CYS A 176 -20.23 -12.76 4.79
C CYS A 176 -21.27 -12.64 5.91
N PHE A 177 -21.73 -13.78 6.44
CA PHE A 177 -22.60 -13.86 7.61
C PHE A 177 -21.81 -14.40 8.81
N ALA A 178 -21.65 -13.61 9.88
CA ALA A 178 -20.87 -14.01 11.05
C ALA A 178 -21.73 -14.09 12.32
N MET A 179 -21.72 -15.25 12.97
CA MET A 179 -22.37 -15.54 14.25
C MET A 179 -21.35 -16.06 15.28
N GLY A 180 -21.83 -16.34 16.49
CA GLY A 180 -21.06 -16.93 17.58
C GLY A 180 -20.63 -15.86 18.59
N THR A 181 -19.36 -15.92 19.01
CA THR A 181 -18.76 -14.96 19.94
C THR A 181 -17.36 -14.55 19.50
N VAL A 182 -16.97 -13.31 19.83
CA VAL A 182 -15.63 -12.76 19.58
C VAL A 182 -15.07 -12.23 20.89
N GLU A 183 -13.84 -12.61 21.25
CA GLU A 183 -13.18 -12.19 22.50
C GLU A 183 -11.69 -11.87 22.26
N ALA A 184 -11.34 -10.58 22.34
CA ALA A 184 -9.98 -10.09 22.51
C ALA A 184 -9.69 -9.90 24.01
N TYR A 185 -8.74 -10.65 24.57
CA TYR A 185 -8.58 -10.75 26.04
C TYR A 185 -7.32 -10.09 26.62
N ALA A 186 -6.38 -9.63 25.79
CA ALA A 186 -5.17 -8.96 26.27
C ALA A 186 -5.35 -7.43 26.32
N PRO A 187 -4.54 -6.71 27.14
CA PRO A 187 -4.52 -5.25 27.09
C PRO A 187 -4.24 -4.76 25.66
N ASN A 188 -4.99 -3.77 25.19
CA ASN A 188 -5.01 -3.31 23.79
C ASN A 188 -5.65 -4.28 22.78
N GLY A 189 -6.33 -5.34 23.22
CA GLY A 189 -7.01 -6.26 22.31
C GLY A 189 -8.19 -5.61 21.60
N MET A 190 -8.25 -5.80 20.27
CA MET A 190 -9.25 -5.18 19.39
C MET A 190 -10.20 -6.24 18.83
N ALA A 191 -11.49 -5.95 18.87
CA ALA A 191 -12.52 -6.94 18.55
C ALA A 191 -13.61 -6.37 17.64
N GLY A 192 -13.83 -7.02 16.50
CA GLY A 192 -14.90 -6.68 15.57
C GLY A 192 -15.80 -7.86 15.23
N GLY A 193 -17.05 -7.62 14.87
CA GLY A 193 -17.94 -8.71 14.44
C GLY A 193 -17.55 -9.29 13.09
N ILE A 194 -16.96 -8.52 12.17
CA ILE A 194 -16.44 -9.05 10.91
C ILE A 194 -14.91 -9.10 10.93
N VAL A 195 -14.26 -7.98 11.23
CA VAL A 195 -12.79 -7.85 11.20
C VAL A 195 -12.28 -7.30 12.54
N GLY A 196 -11.25 -7.90 13.13
CA GLY A 196 -10.64 -7.37 14.36
C GLY A 196 -9.97 -6.03 14.15
N SER A 197 -9.04 -5.96 13.20
CA SER A 197 -8.35 -4.73 12.79
C SER A 197 -8.40 -4.56 11.27
N PHE A 198 -8.77 -3.36 10.82
CA PHE A 198 -8.82 -2.98 9.41
C PHE A 198 -7.67 -2.03 9.12
N ASN A 199 -6.59 -2.57 8.56
CA ASN A 199 -5.31 -1.92 8.34
C ASN A 199 -5.00 -1.86 6.84
N ALA A 200 -5.32 -0.75 6.18
CA ALA A 200 -5.18 -0.62 4.73
C ALA A 200 -6.09 -1.55 3.92
N GLY A 201 -7.23 -2.00 4.45
CA GLY A 201 -8.10 -2.92 3.69
C GLY A 201 -8.71 -2.26 2.44
N ASP A 202 -8.78 -2.98 1.33
CA ASP A 202 -9.29 -2.47 0.05
C ASP A 202 -10.82 -2.42 0.02
N HIS A 203 -11.49 -3.48 0.50
CA HIS A 203 -12.95 -3.50 0.65
C HIS A 203 -13.42 -4.34 1.85
N LEU A 204 -14.38 -3.80 2.60
CA LEU A 204 -15.22 -4.55 3.54
C LEU A 204 -16.68 -4.17 3.33
N GLU A 205 -17.44 -5.03 2.66
CA GLU A 205 -18.77 -4.66 2.20
C GLU A 205 -19.83 -5.75 2.28
N ASN A 206 -21.08 -5.32 2.40
CA ASN A 206 -22.26 -6.19 2.35
C ASN A 206 -22.19 -7.36 3.35
N CYS A 207 -21.46 -7.21 4.47
CA CYS A 207 -21.34 -8.24 5.48
C CYS A 207 -22.34 -8.03 6.61
N VAL A 208 -22.70 -9.12 7.29
CA VAL A 208 -23.66 -9.11 8.40
C VAL A 208 -23.03 -9.72 9.65
N ALA A 209 -22.90 -8.91 10.70
CA ALA A 209 -22.46 -9.32 12.03
C ALA A 209 -23.68 -9.61 12.92
N SER A 210 -23.77 -10.86 13.37
CA SER A 210 -24.90 -11.43 14.11
C SER A 210 -24.44 -12.15 15.39
N GLN A 211 -23.25 -11.81 15.89
CA GLN A 211 -22.73 -12.38 17.13
C GLN A 211 -23.67 -12.11 18.30
N SER A 212 -23.69 -13.05 19.25
CA SER A 212 -24.37 -12.82 20.53
C SER A 212 -23.59 -11.86 21.42
N LYS A 213 -22.24 -11.88 21.29
CA LYS A 213 -21.33 -11.10 22.13
C LYS A 213 -20.00 -10.85 21.43
N ILE A 214 -19.51 -9.61 21.54
CA ILE A 214 -18.18 -9.17 21.13
C ILE A 214 -17.53 -8.51 22.34
N THR A 215 -16.32 -8.96 22.69
CA THR A 215 -15.56 -8.47 23.85
C THR A 215 -14.16 -8.04 23.42
N GLY A 216 -13.73 -6.84 23.82
CA GLY A 216 -12.38 -6.34 23.64
C GLY A 216 -11.97 -5.37 24.75
N GLU A 217 -10.66 -5.16 24.88
CA GLU A 217 -10.06 -4.35 25.95
C GLU A 217 -9.72 -2.92 25.52
N LYS A 218 -9.78 -2.62 24.21
CA LYS A 218 -9.53 -1.27 23.66
C LYS A 218 -10.55 -0.90 22.59
N ASP A 219 -10.23 -1.15 21.32
CA ASP A 219 -11.05 -0.76 20.16
C ASP A 219 -12.00 -1.92 19.79
N THR A 220 -13.29 -1.76 20.07
CA THR A 220 -14.33 -2.79 19.97
C THR A 220 -15.58 -2.25 19.29
N ASP A 221 -16.01 -2.87 18.19
CA ASP A 221 -17.26 -2.52 17.51
C ASP A 221 -17.95 -3.73 16.87
N ARG A 222 -19.15 -3.50 16.34
CA ARG A 222 -19.99 -4.53 15.73
C ARG A 222 -19.47 -5.03 14.39
N ILE A 223 -18.77 -4.20 13.61
CA ILE A 223 -18.21 -4.61 12.32
C ILE A 223 -16.70 -4.70 12.39
N VAL A 224 -16.03 -3.61 12.77
CA VAL A 224 -14.57 -3.53 12.86
C VAL A 224 -14.14 -3.06 14.24
N GLY A 225 -13.22 -3.77 14.88
CA GLY A 225 -12.67 -3.37 16.18
C GLY A 225 -11.78 -2.14 16.06
N GLN A 226 -10.63 -2.28 15.41
CA GLN A 226 -9.70 -1.18 15.16
C GLN A 226 -9.79 -0.70 13.71
N LEU A 227 -9.92 0.61 13.54
CA LEU A 227 -9.79 1.28 12.25
C LEU A 227 -8.42 1.94 12.22
N ASN A 228 -7.53 1.46 11.36
CA ASN A 228 -6.27 2.16 11.11
C ASN A 228 -6.42 3.04 9.88
N ASP A 229 -6.05 4.29 10.06
CA ASP A 229 -5.84 5.27 8.99
C ASP A 229 -7.09 5.49 8.12
N GLU A 230 -6.88 6.02 6.93
CA GLU A 230 -7.93 6.43 6.00
C GLU A 230 -8.75 5.25 5.45
N SER A 231 -8.21 4.03 5.54
CA SER A 231 -8.82 2.82 5.01
C SER A 231 -10.22 2.52 5.59
N GLY A 232 -10.58 3.08 6.75
CA GLY A 232 -11.94 3.00 7.29
C GLY A 232 -13.05 3.45 6.32
N MET A 233 -12.74 4.25 5.29
CA MET A 233 -13.71 4.62 4.26
C MET A 233 -13.96 3.52 3.22
N ASN A 234 -13.16 2.46 3.18
CA ASN A 234 -13.40 1.31 2.31
C ASN A 234 -14.43 0.32 2.88
N ILE A 235 -15.02 0.68 4.03
CA ILE A 235 -16.05 -0.08 4.72
C ILE A 235 -17.43 0.47 4.33
N ASN A 236 -18.27 -0.36 3.70
CA ASN A 236 -19.55 0.08 3.13
C ASN A 236 -20.66 -0.96 3.32
N ASN A 237 -21.90 -0.49 3.49
CA ASN A 237 -23.09 -1.34 3.42
C ASN A 237 -23.03 -2.60 4.32
N ASN A 238 -22.53 -2.47 5.55
CA ASN A 238 -22.50 -3.59 6.50
C ASN A 238 -23.67 -3.48 7.48
N LEU A 239 -24.19 -4.62 7.93
CA LEU A 239 -25.27 -4.69 8.91
C LEU A 239 -24.80 -5.36 10.18
N ALA A 240 -25.29 -4.87 11.33
CA ALA A 240 -25.05 -5.51 12.61
C ALA A 240 -26.35 -5.73 13.36
N TRP A 241 -26.50 -6.90 13.99
CA TRP A 241 -27.64 -7.15 14.86
C TRP A 241 -27.60 -6.22 16.07
N GLU A 242 -28.69 -5.47 16.27
CA GLU A 242 -28.81 -4.55 17.41
C GLU A 242 -28.71 -5.27 18.76
N GLY A 243 -29.02 -6.57 18.78
CA GLY A 243 -28.96 -7.38 19.99
C GLY A 243 -27.59 -7.92 20.38
N THR A 244 -26.58 -7.66 19.58
CA THR A 244 -25.19 -8.00 19.90
C THR A 244 -24.75 -7.28 21.17
N GLN A 245 -24.29 -8.04 22.17
CA GLN A 245 -23.68 -7.47 23.37
C GLN A 245 -22.26 -7.01 23.05
N ILE A 246 -21.95 -5.74 23.33
CA ILE A 246 -20.60 -5.18 23.24
C ILE A 246 -20.02 -5.01 24.65
N ILE A 247 -18.85 -5.59 24.89
CA ILE A 247 -18.03 -5.36 26.07
C ILE A 247 -16.70 -4.79 25.60
N GLY A 248 -16.55 -3.48 25.70
CA GLY A 248 -15.39 -2.77 25.18
C GLY A 248 -15.76 -1.34 24.82
N ASN A 249 -14.76 -0.57 24.40
CA ASN A 249 -14.93 0.81 24.00
C ASN A 249 -14.87 0.91 22.48
N GLY A 250 -15.62 1.85 21.91
CA GLY A 250 -15.63 2.03 20.46
C GLY A 250 -14.24 2.43 19.93
N PRO A 251 -14.00 2.27 18.61
CA PRO A 251 -12.73 2.63 17.98
C PRO A 251 -12.32 4.08 18.30
N THR A 252 -11.02 4.30 18.53
CA THR A 252 -10.43 5.63 18.78
C THR A 252 -10.56 6.53 17.55
N ASP A 253 -10.20 6.01 16.37
CA ASP A 253 -10.35 6.70 15.09
C ASP A 253 -11.60 6.23 14.36
N ARG A 254 -12.29 7.13 13.65
CA ARG A 254 -13.53 6.81 12.92
C ARG A 254 -13.64 7.58 11.61
N PRO A 255 -14.12 6.95 10.53
CA PRO A 255 -14.43 7.65 9.30
C PRO A 255 -15.54 8.67 9.52
N ASN A 256 -15.50 9.79 8.80
CA ASN A 256 -16.59 10.78 8.80
C ASN A 256 -17.80 10.33 7.96
N LYS A 257 -18.20 9.05 8.08
CA LYS A 257 -19.41 8.50 7.48
C LYS A 257 -19.98 7.36 8.31
N VAL A 258 -21.23 7.02 8.03
CA VAL A 258 -21.83 5.76 8.48
C VAL A 258 -21.27 4.63 7.61
N TYR A 259 -20.56 3.68 8.21
CA TYR A 259 -19.96 2.53 7.52
C TYR A 259 -20.67 1.20 7.83
N PHE A 260 -21.64 1.23 8.75
CA PHE A 260 -22.56 0.13 9.02
C PHE A 260 -23.87 0.63 9.64
N GLU A 261 -24.91 -0.19 9.55
CA GLU A 261 -26.21 0.06 10.19
C GLU A 261 -26.53 -1.03 11.20
N THR A 262 -27.18 -0.66 12.31
CA THR A 262 -27.76 -1.65 13.24
C THR A 262 -29.18 -2.00 12.81
N VAL A 263 -29.48 -3.29 12.72
CA VAL A 263 -30.80 -3.82 12.32
C VAL A 263 -31.50 -4.56 13.47
N THR A 264 -32.83 -4.48 13.50
CA THR A 264 -33.65 -5.16 14.51
C THR A 264 -33.67 -6.68 14.33
N THR A 265 -34.13 -7.41 15.35
CA THR A 265 -34.37 -8.87 15.22
C THR A 265 -35.32 -9.19 14.07
N ASP A 266 -36.38 -8.40 13.86
CA ASP A 266 -37.32 -8.60 12.76
C ASP A 266 -36.68 -8.37 11.39
N GLN A 267 -35.76 -7.41 11.28
CA GLN A 267 -35.04 -7.12 10.05
C GLN A 267 -33.97 -8.19 9.76
N ILE A 268 -33.12 -8.53 10.73
CA ILE A 268 -32.07 -9.53 10.51
C ILE A 268 -32.65 -10.94 10.25
N SER A 269 -33.85 -11.21 10.75
CA SER A 269 -34.60 -12.45 10.50
C SER A 269 -35.49 -12.38 9.24
N ASN A 270 -35.21 -11.48 8.31
CA ASN A 270 -35.96 -11.31 7.08
C ASN A 270 -35.06 -11.41 5.84
N GLU A 271 -35.42 -12.31 4.91
CA GLU A 271 -34.71 -12.53 3.64
C GLU A 271 -34.49 -11.23 2.85
N TRP A 272 -35.49 -10.35 2.85
CA TRP A 272 -35.46 -9.12 2.08
C TRP A 272 -34.33 -8.17 2.50
N THR A 273 -33.92 -8.20 3.77
CA THR A 273 -32.80 -7.38 4.26
C THR A 273 -31.50 -7.72 3.56
N TYR A 274 -31.26 -8.99 3.23
CA TYR A 274 -30.06 -9.45 2.54
C TYR A 274 -30.16 -9.22 1.02
N VAL A 275 -31.35 -9.33 0.45
CA VAL A 275 -31.61 -8.97 -0.96
C VAL A 275 -31.33 -7.48 -1.19
N GLU A 276 -31.78 -6.60 -0.29
CA GLU A 276 -31.46 -5.16 -0.35
C GLU A 276 -29.96 -4.88 -0.15
N LEU A 277 -29.27 -5.73 0.62
CA LEU A 277 -27.81 -5.70 0.78
C LEU A 277 -27.04 -6.22 -0.45
N GLY A 278 -27.74 -6.68 -1.49
CA GLY A 278 -27.14 -7.16 -2.74
C GLY A 278 -26.79 -8.65 -2.77
N TRP A 279 -27.28 -9.45 -1.81
CA TRP A 279 -26.99 -10.89 -1.78
C TRP A 279 -27.79 -11.65 -2.83
N ASP A 280 -27.12 -12.60 -3.49
CA ASP A 280 -27.73 -13.45 -4.51
C ASP A 280 -28.37 -14.71 -3.91
N PHE A 281 -29.70 -14.72 -3.84
CA PHE A 281 -30.52 -15.87 -3.43
C PHE A 281 -30.95 -16.79 -4.59
N GLU A 282 -30.56 -16.46 -5.83
CA GLU A 282 -30.84 -17.34 -6.98
C GLU A 282 -29.79 -18.45 -7.07
N GLU A 283 -28.50 -18.13 -6.93
CA GLU A 283 -27.41 -19.11 -7.11
C GLU A 283 -26.59 -19.39 -5.85
N THR A 284 -26.44 -18.41 -4.94
CA THR A 284 -25.46 -18.49 -3.85
C THR A 284 -26.07 -18.83 -2.49
N TRP A 285 -27.10 -18.08 -2.09
CA TRP A 285 -27.74 -18.16 -0.77
C TRP A 285 -29.14 -18.77 -0.85
N GLU A 286 -29.56 -19.45 0.21
CA GLU A 286 -30.94 -19.87 0.45
C GLU A 286 -31.40 -19.36 1.81
N TRP A 287 -32.71 -19.17 1.95
CA TRP A 287 -33.30 -18.76 3.21
C TRP A 287 -33.65 -19.97 4.09
N LYS A 288 -33.28 -19.93 5.37
CA LYS A 288 -33.65 -20.92 6.39
C LYS A 288 -34.41 -20.26 7.53
N GLY A 289 -35.11 -21.08 8.32
CA GLY A 289 -35.82 -20.64 9.52
C GLY A 289 -37.20 -20.06 9.25
N THR A 290 -37.72 -19.32 10.23
CA THR A 290 -39.03 -18.66 10.23
C THR A 290 -38.87 -17.15 10.42
N GLU A 291 -39.97 -16.43 10.65
CA GLU A 291 -39.96 -14.97 10.86
C GLU A 291 -39.15 -14.52 12.09
N THR A 292 -38.88 -15.41 13.06
CA THR A 292 -38.20 -15.06 14.34
C THR A 292 -36.79 -15.62 14.49
N ASP A 293 -36.41 -16.54 13.62
CA ASP A 293 -35.14 -17.29 13.65
C ASP A 293 -34.59 -17.51 12.23
N GLY A 294 -34.98 -16.63 11.31
CA GLY A 294 -34.59 -16.71 9.91
C GLY A 294 -33.15 -16.27 9.67
N TYR A 295 -32.47 -16.91 8.72
CA TYR A 295 -31.07 -16.60 8.39
C TYR A 295 -30.69 -17.05 6.98
N PRO A 296 -29.70 -16.41 6.34
CA PRO A 296 -29.14 -16.86 5.07
C PRO A 296 -28.21 -18.07 5.28
N MET A 297 -28.27 -19.03 4.38
CA MET A 297 -27.40 -20.20 4.37
C MET A 297 -26.93 -20.50 2.95
N LEU A 298 -25.72 -21.03 2.78
CA LEU A 298 -25.18 -21.32 1.46
C LEU A 298 -25.93 -22.47 0.78
N GLN A 299 -26.25 -22.29 -0.51
CA GLN A 299 -26.82 -23.35 -1.35
C GLN A 299 -25.80 -24.47 -1.62
N GLY A 300 -26.30 -25.60 -2.13
CA GLY A 300 -25.49 -26.73 -2.59
C GLY A 300 -25.08 -27.73 -1.51
N PHE A 301 -25.07 -27.33 -0.23
CA PHE A 301 -24.80 -28.23 0.90
C PHE A 301 -26.02 -29.09 1.27
N SER A 302 -25.77 -30.27 1.85
CA SER A 302 -26.85 -31.14 2.34
C SER A 302 -27.54 -30.56 3.58
N SER A 303 -28.80 -30.93 3.82
CA SER A 303 -29.57 -30.41 4.97
C SER A 303 -28.90 -30.66 6.33
N GLU A 304 -28.19 -31.80 6.47
CA GLU A 304 -27.44 -32.14 7.70
C GLU A 304 -26.27 -31.17 7.99
N ILE A 305 -25.76 -30.47 6.99
CA ILE A 305 -24.71 -29.44 7.12
C ILE A 305 -25.32 -28.09 7.45
N THR A 306 -26.49 -27.79 6.90
CA THR A 306 -27.11 -26.45 6.90
C THR A 306 -28.12 -26.21 8.02
N GLU A 307 -28.53 -27.25 8.76
CA GLU A 307 -29.45 -27.12 9.91
C GLU A 307 -28.72 -26.56 11.14
N ILE A 308 -28.56 -25.23 11.18
CA ILE A 308 -27.92 -24.50 12.29
C ILE A 308 -28.99 -23.78 13.13
N ALA A 309 -28.89 -23.89 14.45
CA ALA A 309 -29.79 -23.19 15.36
C ALA A 309 -29.33 -21.73 15.53
N VAL A 310 -30.27 -20.80 15.42
CA VAL A 310 -30.06 -19.35 15.58
C VAL A 310 -30.88 -18.86 16.77
N ASP A 311 -30.28 -18.00 17.60
CA ASP A 311 -30.89 -17.44 18.81
C ASP A 311 -30.75 -15.91 18.79
N TYR A 312 -31.80 -15.22 18.34
CA TYR A 312 -31.90 -13.76 18.39
C TYR A 312 -32.58 -13.26 19.68
N THR A 313 -32.38 -13.95 20.80
CA THR A 313 -32.92 -13.53 22.10
C THR A 313 -31.96 -12.56 22.79
N MET A 314 -32.47 -11.36 23.09
CA MET A 314 -31.79 -10.39 23.95
C MET A 314 -31.62 -10.92 25.38
N LYS A 315 -30.37 -11.07 25.83
CA LYS A 315 -30.05 -11.59 27.17
C LYS A 315 -29.74 -10.51 28.20
N GLU A 316 -29.17 -9.41 27.75
CA GLU A 316 -28.71 -8.31 28.61
C GLU A 316 -29.12 -6.96 28.00
N THR A 317 -29.10 -5.92 28.83
CA THR A 317 -29.36 -4.55 28.36
C THR A 317 -28.19 -4.07 27.49
N SER A 318 -28.51 -3.43 26.36
CA SER A 318 -27.54 -2.88 25.42
C SER A 318 -27.87 -1.42 25.14
N ILE A 319 -26.83 -0.59 25.03
CA ILE A 319 -26.94 0.82 24.63
C ILE A 319 -26.31 0.94 23.24
N ILE A 320 -27.06 1.48 22.30
CA ILE A 320 -26.60 1.80 20.95
C ILE A 320 -26.65 3.32 20.84
N SER A 321 -25.50 3.95 20.65
CA SER A 321 -25.39 5.38 20.44
C SER A 321 -24.42 5.63 19.30
N GLN A 322 -24.77 6.56 18.42
CA GLN A 322 -23.86 7.04 17.39
C GLN A 322 -23.04 8.20 17.98
N PRO A 323 -21.73 8.02 18.20
CA PRO A 323 -20.91 9.04 18.83
C PRO A 323 -20.67 10.21 17.88
N LEU A 324 -20.77 11.44 18.40
CA LEU A 324 -20.36 12.66 17.70
C LEU A 324 -18.87 12.91 17.91
N SER A 325 -18.12 13.11 16.82
CA SER A 325 -16.68 13.44 16.88
C SER A 325 -16.44 14.94 17.10
N SER A 326 -17.35 15.80 16.64
CA SER A 326 -17.23 17.25 16.81
C SER A 326 -18.59 17.95 16.94
N ALA A 327 -18.58 19.14 17.53
CA ALA A 327 -19.71 20.06 17.56
C ALA A 327 -19.23 21.51 17.50
N LYS A 328 -20.08 22.42 17.00
CA LYS A 328 -19.73 23.85 16.95
C LYS A 328 -19.90 24.52 18.31
N LEU A 329 -19.02 25.45 18.63
CA LEU A 329 -19.10 26.30 19.80
C LEU A 329 -20.44 27.04 19.85
N ASN A 330 -21.12 27.00 20.99
CA ASN A 330 -22.46 27.54 21.25
C ASN A 330 -23.58 26.96 20.37
N ALA A 331 -23.40 25.78 19.78
CA ALA A 331 -24.45 25.07 19.06
C ALA A 331 -25.24 24.13 20.00
N GLU A 332 -26.52 23.98 19.72
CA GLU A 332 -27.35 22.95 20.34
C GLU A 332 -26.82 21.56 19.93
N THR A 333 -26.26 20.83 20.89
CA THR A 333 -25.62 19.52 20.66
C THR A 333 -26.36 18.48 21.48
N GLU A 334 -27.14 17.65 20.81
CA GLU A 334 -27.93 16.58 21.42
C GLU A 334 -27.20 15.24 21.26
N ILE A 335 -27.09 14.50 22.37
CA ILE A 335 -26.63 13.12 22.39
C ILE A 335 -27.86 12.22 22.42
N SER A 336 -27.87 11.20 21.56
CA SER A 336 -28.96 10.23 21.48
C SER A 336 -28.48 8.80 21.71
N ALA A 337 -29.34 7.97 22.28
CA ALA A 337 -29.10 6.54 22.44
C ALA A 337 -30.38 5.72 22.38
N LYS A 338 -30.30 4.56 21.73
CA LYS A 338 -31.29 3.49 21.81
C LYS A 338 -30.90 2.53 22.94
N VAL A 339 -31.81 2.29 23.88
CA VAL A 339 -31.60 1.34 24.98
C VAL A 339 -32.50 0.13 24.74
N LEU A 340 -31.88 -1.02 24.49
CA LEU A 340 -32.56 -2.31 24.30
C LEU A 340 -32.41 -3.12 25.59
N SER A 341 -33.51 -3.59 26.16
CA SER A 341 -33.48 -4.25 27.46
C SER A 341 -34.54 -5.36 27.58
N PRO A 342 -34.18 -6.54 28.14
CA PRO A 342 -35.17 -7.54 28.53
C PRO A 342 -35.93 -7.15 29.81
N GLU A 343 -35.41 -6.19 30.58
CA GLU A 343 -36.01 -5.65 31.81
C GLU A 343 -36.50 -4.20 31.63
N GLU A 344 -37.38 -3.76 32.53
CA GLU A 344 -37.83 -2.36 32.58
C GLU A 344 -36.63 -1.43 32.85
N VAL A 345 -36.41 -0.47 31.93
CA VAL A 345 -35.41 0.59 32.06
C VAL A 345 -35.96 1.65 33.02
N THR A 346 -35.27 1.88 34.14
CA THR A 346 -35.70 2.81 35.20
C THR A 346 -35.18 4.23 34.99
N SER A 347 -33.98 4.37 34.42
CA SER A 347 -33.31 5.65 34.19
C SER A 347 -32.28 5.50 33.07
N VAL A 348 -32.09 6.58 32.30
CA VAL A 348 -30.99 6.74 31.36
C VAL A 348 -30.38 8.11 31.60
N THR A 349 -29.09 8.16 31.91
CA THR A 349 -28.41 9.38 32.35
C THR A 349 -27.15 9.59 31.52
N LEU A 350 -26.98 10.80 31.01
CA LEU A 350 -25.77 11.27 30.33
C LEU A 350 -24.83 11.91 31.35
N PHE A 351 -23.58 11.49 31.40
CA PHE A 351 -22.51 12.09 32.20
C PHE A 351 -21.51 12.79 31.29
N TYR A 352 -21.01 13.96 31.68
CA TYR A 352 -20.09 14.73 30.83
C TYR A 352 -19.12 15.66 31.59
N GLY A 353 -18.05 16.12 30.94
CA GLY A 353 -17.09 17.11 31.47
C GLY A 353 -15.73 17.10 30.77
N ASP A 354 -14.77 17.86 31.31
CA ASP A 354 -13.49 18.16 30.64
C ASP A 354 -12.34 17.15 30.96
N ASP A 355 -12.59 16.10 31.73
CA ASP A 355 -11.56 15.10 32.11
C ASP A 355 -11.69 13.85 31.25
N ALA A 356 -10.56 13.40 30.68
CA ALA A 356 -10.49 12.21 29.83
C ALA A 356 -10.71 10.90 30.61
N ASP A 357 -10.63 10.92 31.94
CA ASP A 357 -11.02 9.79 32.79
C ASP A 357 -12.49 9.96 33.22
N GLY A 358 -13.37 9.17 32.60
CA GLY A 358 -14.81 9.31 32.79
C GLY A 358 -15.27 9.05 34.24
N THR A 359 -14.46 8.37 35.06
CA THR A 359 -14.75 8.17 36.49
C THR A 359 -14.77 9.47 37.30
N LYS A 360 -14.23 10.57 36.73
CA LYS A 360 -14.20 11.90 37.35
C LYS A 360 -15.28 12.84 36.82
N LEU A 361 -16.11 12.42 35.86
CA LEU A 361 -17.17 13.26 35.32
C LEU A 361 -18.27 13.45 36.35
N THR A 362 -18.52 14.70 36.75
CA THR A 362 -19.52 15.04 37.78
C THR A 362 -20.78 15.67 37.22
N ASN A 363 -20.73 16.24 36.00
CA ASN A 363 -21.94 16.80 35.40
C ASN A 363 -22.80 15.68 34.83
N LYS A 364 -24.11 15.85 34.91
CA LYS A 364 -25.05 14.88 34.39
C LYS A 364 -26.38 15.50 33.97
N ALA A 365 -27.01 14.88 32.99
CA ALA A 365 -28.36 15.18 32.52
C ALA A 365 -29.17 13.88 32.43
N GLU A 366 -30.41 13.90 32.91
CA GLU A 366 -31.33 12.78 32.64
C GLU A 366 -31.75 12.84 31.18
N MET A 367 -31.72 11.70 30.49
CA MET A 367 -32.11 11.60 29.09
C MET A 367 -33.61 11.35 28.98
N GLU A 368 -34.27 12.08 28.08
CA GLU A 368 -35.71 11.98 27.86
C GLU A 368 -36.01 11.01 26.72
N LEU A 369 -37.01 10.13 26.90
CA LEU A 369 -37.45 9.20 25.85
C LEU A 369 -38.33 9.94 24.84
N SER A 370 -37.85 10.04 23.61
CA SER A 370 -38.55 10.63 22.48
C SER A 370 -39.59 9.68 21.88
N SER A 371 -40.47 10.22 21.02
CA SER A 371 -41.56 9.45 20.40
C SER A 371 -41.11 8.38 19.41
N ASP A 372 -39.91 8.51 18.87
CA ASP A 372 -39.20 7.56 18.00
C ASP A 372 -38.38 6.52 18.79
N GLY A 373 -38.44 6.55 20.12
CA GLY A 373 -37.86 5.52 20.98
C GLY A 373 -36.38 5.72 21.30
N LEU A 374 -35.84 6.93 21.09
CA LEU A 374 -34.49 7.31 21.46
C LEU A 374 -34.49 8.07 22.80
N TYR A 375 -33.48 7.85 23.62
CA TYR A 375 -33.20 8.69 24.77
C TYR A 375 -32.31 9.84 24.31
N THR A 376 -32.65 11.08 24.64
CA THR A 376 -31.85 12.25 24.26
C THR A 376 -31.55 13.19 25.43
N ALA A 377 -30.37 13.83 25.40
CA ALA A 377 -30.01 14.93 26.29
C ALA A 377 -28.95 15.83 25.63
N SER A 378 -28.93 17.13 25.99
CA SER A 378 -27.96 18.08 25.44
C SER A 378 -26.69 18.18 26.27
N ILE A 379 -25.56 18.38 25.59
CA ILE A 379 -24.27 18.76 26.19
C ILE A 379 -24.02 20.26 25.97
N PRO A 380 -23.56 21.01 26.99
CA PRO A 380 -23.16 22.40 26.82
C PRO A 380 -21.87 22.51 25.96
N THR A 381 -21.91 23.35 24.95
CA THR A 381 -20.81 23.63 24.01
C THR A 381 -20.29 25.07 24.14
N ASP A 382 -20.33 25.64 25.35
CA ASP A 382 -20.00 27.05 25.63
C ASP A 382 -18.48 27.32 25.73
N LYS A 383 -17.65 26.27 25.61
CA LYS A 383 -16.19 26.32 25.66
C LYS A 383 -15.60 25.42 24.57
N ALA A 384 -14.59 25.94 23.88
CA ALA A 384 -13.85 25.20 22.85
C ALA A 384 -12.93 24.14 23.44
N GLY A 385 -12.60 23.13 22.62
CA GLY A 385 -11.75 22.00 22.99
C GLY A 385 -12.56 20.75 23.39
N ASN A 386 -11.90 19.79 24.01
CA ASN A 386 -12.49 18.47 24.25
C ASN A 386 -13.46 18.49 25.42
N ILE A 387 -14.65 17.91 25.20
CA ILE A 387 -15.57 17.46 26.24
C ILE A 387 -15.72 15.94 26.13
N TYR A 388 -15.81 15.27 27.26
CA TYR A 388 -15.93 13.81 27.33
C TYR A 388 -17.29 13.44 27.90
N TYR A 389 -17.89 12.34 27.43
CA TYR A 389 -19.17 11.87 27.93
C TYR A 389 -19.34 10.34 27.92
N TYR A 390 -20.23 9.85 28.76
CA TYR A 390 -20.74 8.48 28.70
C TYR A 390 -22.22 8.44 29.07
N ILE A 391 -22.90 7.39 28.62
CA ILE A 391 -24.32 7.14 28.90
C ILE A 391 -24.42 5.97 29.86
N LYS A 392 -25.26 6.09 30.87
CA LYS A 392 -25.59 5.00 31.81
C LYS A 392 -27.08 4.69 31.71
N ALA A 393 -27.41 3.42 31.49
CA ALA A 393 -28.77 2.90 31.59
C ALA A 393 -28.89 2.02 32.84
N GLU A 394 -29.94 2.22 33.61
CA GLU A 394 -30.27 1.43 34.79
C GLU A 394 -31.59 0.69 34.54
N THR A 395 -31.63 -0.56 34.97
CA THR A 395 -32.81 -1.42 34.99
C THR A 395 -33.18 -1.76 36.43
N THR A 396 -34.23 -2.56 36.60
CA THR A 396 -34.63 -3.04 37.92
C THR A 396 -33.54 -3.83 38.66
N THR A 397 -32.62 -4.48 37.96
CA THR A 397 -31.62 -5.38 38.59
C THR A 397 -30.17 -5.13 38.19
N ALA A 398 -29.90 -4.39 37.11
CA ALA A 398 -28.57 -4.18 36.56
C ALA A 398 -28.38 -2.76 36.00
N GLU A 399 -27.13 -2.39 35.75
CA GLU A 399 -26.74 -1.18 35.04
C GLU A 399 -25.76 -1.51 33.92
N THR A 400 -25.77 -0.71 32.86
CA THR A 400 -24.81 -0.80 31.75
C THR A 400 -24.44 0.60 31.26
N THR A 401 -23.27 0.73 30.65
CA THR A 401 -22.76 2.01 30.14
C THR A 401 -22.39 1.93 28.67
N TYR A 402 -22.40 3.09 28.02
CA TYR A 402 -21.80 3.31 26.71
C TYR A 402 -20.87 4.54 26.78
N PRO A 403 -19.57 4.38 26.49
CA PRO A 403 -18.88 3.12 26.22
C PRO A 403 -18.87 2.20 27.46
N TYR A 404 -18.48 0.94 27.30
CA TYR A 404 -18.58 -0.05 28.38
C TYR A 404 -17.63 0.28 29.53
N TYR A 405 -16.37 0.64 29.25
CA TYR A 405 -15.42 1.09 30.26
C TYR A 405 -15.44 2.62 30.35
N ILE A 406 -15.96 3.12 31.46
CA ILE A 406 -16.12 4.56 31.70
C ILE A 406 -14.80 5.30 31.88
N ASP A 407 -13.67 4.62 32.10
CA ASP A 407 -12.35 5.24 32.19
C ASP A 407 -11.81 5.70 30.83
N SER A 408 -12.44 5.29 29.72
CA SER A 408 -12.23 5.86 28.38
C SER A 408 -13.58 6.28 27.77
N PRO A 409 -14.17 7.41 28.22
CA PRO A 409 -15.42 7.95 27.71
C PRO A 409 -15.31 8.41 26.24
N VAL A 410 -16.45 8.73 25.61
CA VAL A 410 -16.46 9.30 24.25
C VAL A 410 -15.89 10.73 24.29
N GLU A 411 -14.94 11.02 23.41
CA GLU A 411 -14.42 12.36 23.16
C GLU A 411 -15.31 13.10 22.13
N LEU A 412 -15.64 14.35 22.42
CA LEU A 412 -16.33 15.27 21.53
C LEU A 412 -15.52 16.58 21.44
N TYR A 413 -15.04 16.92 20.24
CA TYR A 413 -14.30 18.16 20.03
C TYR A 413 -15.24 19.35 19.79
N ILE A 414 -15.16 20.38 20.63
CA ILE A 414 -15.91 21.62 20.43
C ILE A 414 -15.09 22.59 19.57
N ASP A 415 -15.48 22.69 18.31
CA ASP A 415 -14.87 23.54 17.29
C ASP A 415 -15.25 25.02 17.51
N ASP A 416 -14.25 25.88 17.67
CA ASP A 416 -14.43 27.33 17.82
C ASP A 416 -14.62 28.08 16.49
N GLY A 417 -14.61 27.34 15.37
CA GLY A 417 -14.78 27.85 14.02
C GLY A 417 -13.52 28.49 13.45
N ARG A 418 -12.36 28.35 14.10
CA ARG A 418 -11.07 28.77 13.54
C ARG A 418 -10.56 27.72 12.56
N ILE A 419 -10.40 28.13 11.32
CA ILE A 419 -9.75 27.32 10.28
C ILE A 419 -8.24 27.30 10.58
N LEU A 420 -7.64 26.11 10.65
CA LEU A 420 -6.18 25.92 10.72
C LEU A 420 -5.61 25.91 9.29
N GLY A 421 -5.71 27.05 8.59
CA GLY A 421 -5.43 27.13 7.16
C GLY A 421 -3.96 27.30 6.77
N GLU A 422 -3.03 27.33 7.74
CA GLU A 422 -1.62 27.61 7.47
C GLU A 422 -0.99 26.56 6.53
N PRO A 423 -0.19 26.99 5.54
CA PRO A 423 0.51 26.09 4.63
C PRO A 423 1.44 25.10 5.34
N SER A 424 1.38 23.86 4.89
CA SER A 424 2.22 22.72 5.29
C SER A 424 2.81 22.05 4.06
N ASP A 425 3.71 21.08 4.25
CA ASP A 425 4.31 20.27 3.18
C ASP A 425 4.84 21.08 1.98
N ILE A 426 5.53 22.18 2.28
CA ILE A 426 6.04 23.08 1.24
C ILE A 426 7.21 22.40 0.54
N THR A 427 7.10 22.24 -0.78
CA THR A 427 8.16 21.71 -1.64
C THR A 427 8.50 22.70 -2.75
N MET A 428 9.71 22.57 -3.27
CA MET A 428 10.11 23.18 -4.54
C MET A 428 10.77 22.14 -5.45
N THR A 429 10.39 22.15 -6.72
CA THR A 429 10.91 21.31 -7.79
C THR A 429 11.44 22.20 -8.91
N LEU A 430 12.41 21.72 -9.68
CA LEU A 430 12.83 22.42 -10.89
C LEU A 430 11.66 22.53 -11.89
N GLY A 431 11.59 23.64 -12.62
CA GLY A 431 10.74 23.71 -13.80
C GLY A 431 11.39 23.07 -15.02
N GLU A 432 10.70 23.09 -16.16
CA GLU A 432 11.19 22.49 -17.40
C GLU A 432 12.45 23.19 -17.91
N GLU A 433 12.51 24.52 -17.76
CA GLU A 433 13.63 25.36 -18.19
C GLU A 433 14.43 25.86 -16.98
N GLN A 434 15.75 25.93 -17.13
CA GLN A 434 16.63 26.52 -16.11
C GLN A 434 16.21 27.96 -15.78
N GLY A 435 16.17 28.29 -14.49
CA GLY A 435 15.67 29.58 -14.00
C GLY A 435 14.18 29.63 -13.68
N SER A 436 13.50 28.48 -13.73
CA SER A 436 12.14 28.30 -13.22
C SER A 436 12.07 27.30 -12.08
N LEU A 437 11.17 27.54 -11.12
CA LEU A 437 10.91 26.67 -9.97
C LEU A 437 9.40 26.47 -9.82
N ARG A 438 9.01 25.27 -9.43
CA ARG A 438 7.62 24.84 -9.21
C ARG A 438 7.43 24.55 -7.73
N PHE A 439 6.50 25.24 -7.10
CA PHE A 439 6.18 25.12 -5.68
C PHE A 439 4.93 24.29 -5.50
N SER A 440 4.91 23.48 -4.43
CA SER A 440 3.70 22.83 -3.92
C SER A 440 3.55 23.10 -2.42
N TRP A 441 2.33 23.13 -1.90
CA TRP A 441 2.05 23.09 -0.46
C TRP A 441 0.62 22.60 -0.21
N LEU A 442 0.36 22.18 1.04
CA LEU A 442 -0.94 21.70 1.48
C LEU A 442 -1.59 22.63 2.50
N THR A 443 -2.92 22.77 2.44
CA THR A 443 -3.75 23.41 3.47
C THR A 443 -4.99 22.56 3.76
N VAL A 444 -5.82 23.01 4.70
CA VAL A 444 -7.19 22.49 4.84
C VAL A 444 -8.06 22.85 3.62
N PRO A 445 -9.13 22.08 3.32
CA PRO A 445 -9.94 22.23 2.11
C PRO A 445 -10.65 23.58 1.96
N GLU A 446 -10.87 24.32 3.06
CA GLU A 446 -11.50 25.64 3.05
C GLU A 446 -10.61 26.74 2.47
N VAL A 447 -9.29 26.50 2.35
CA VAL A 447 -8.36 27.45 1.75
C VAL A 447 -8.22 27.10 0.27
N GLU A 448 -8.86 27.89 -0.58
CA GLU A 448 -8.88 27.67 -2.03
C GLU A 448 -7.95 28.64 -2.78
N GLU A 449 -7.68 29.82 -2.20
CA GLU A 449 -6.78 30.80 -2.81
C GLU A 449 -5.34 30.31 -2.77
N THR A 450 -4.64 30.48 -3.89
CA THR A 450 -3.29 29.95 -4.11
C THR A 450 -2.36 31.07 -4.50
N VAL A 451 -1.49 31.49 -3.59
CA VAL A 451 -0.59 32.64 -3.78
C VAL A 451 0.82 32.33 -3.28
N ILE A 452 1.82 32.67 -4.09
CA ILE A 452 3.19 32.86 -3.63
C ILE A 452 3.58 34.33 -3.74
N GLN A 453 4.18 34.85 -2.68
CA GLN A 453 4.85 36.14 -2.66
C GLN A 453 6.35 35.88 -2.59
N TYR A 454 7.14 36.51 -3.46
CA TYR A 454 8.60 36.36 -3.46
C TYR A 454 9.31 37.64 -3.88
N LYS A 455 10.59 37.75 -3.50
CA LYS A 455 11.48 38.87 -3.88
C LYS A 455 12.94 38.50 -3.72
N ILE A 456 13.83 39.21 -4.40
CA ILE A 456 15.27 39.10 -4.13
C ILE A 456 15.55 39.60 -2.71
N LYS A 457 16.40 38.87 -1.98
CA LYS A 457 16.75 39.18 -0.59
C LYS A 457 17.44 40.53 -0.50
N GLY A 458 16.82 41.44 0.25
CA GLY A 458 17.25 42.83 0.40
C GLY A 458 16.38 43.84 -0.33
N ASP A 459 15.56 43.39 -1.28
CA ASP A 459 14.60 44.25 -1.98
C ASP A 459 13.37 44.55 -1.11
N SER A 460 12.74 45.69 -1.42
CA SER A 460 11.56 46.16 -0.70
C SER A 460 10.24 45.74 -1.33
N GLU A 461 10.22 45.46 -2.64
CA GLU A 461 9.01 45.14 -3.40
C GLU A 461 8.85 43.62 -3.49
N TRP A 462 7.64 43.14 -3.22
CA TRP A 462 7.25 41.74 -3.39
C TRP A 462 6.58 41.55 -4.75
N GLU A 463 6.99 40.51 -5.46
CA GLU A 463 6.22 39.95 -6.55
C GLU A 463 5.15 39.01 -5.98
N THR A 464 4.04 38.87 -6.70
CA THR A 464 2.93 37.99 -6.29
C THR A 464 2.47 37.21 -7.52
N LYS A 465 2.41 35.88 -7.39
CA LYS A 465 1.94 34.99 -8.44
C LYS A 465 0.86 34.07 -7.88
N SER A 466 -0.23 33.95 -8.61
CA SER A 466 -1.31 33.01 -8.28
C SER A 466 -1.08 31.67 -8.98
N GLY A 467 -1.63 30.61 -8.39
CA GLY A 467 -1.54 29.25 -8.90
C GLY A 467 -2.88 28.55 -9.04
N SER A 468 -2.81 27.22 -9.05
CA SER A 468 -3.97 26.33 -9.03
C SER A 468 -4.02 25.56 -7.72
N TYR A 469 -5.23 25.18 -7.32
CA TYR A 469 -5.44 24.22 -6.24
C TYR A 469 -6.32 23.07 -6.72
N PHE A 470 -6.23 21.95 -6.02
CA PHE A 470 -7.16 20.83 -6.13
C PHE A 470 -7.24 20.08 -4.80
N LEU A 471 -8.40 19.49 -4.54
CA LEU A 471 -8.59 18.64 -3.37
C LEU A 471 -7.72 17.38 -3.51
N THR A 472 -6.84 17.18 -2.54
CA THR A 472 -6.02 15.98 -2.37
C THR A 472 -6.67 15.16 -1.27
N ALA A 473 -7.37 14.11 -1.69
CA ALA A 473 -7.93 13.10 -0.83
C ALA A 473 -7.77 11.76 -1.54
N ILE A 474 -6.96 10.86 -0.98
CA ILE A 474 -7.01 9.44 -1.37
C ILE A 474 -8.36 8.89 -0.93
N THR A 475 -8.75 9.36 0.25
CA THR A 475 -9.94 8.92 0.92
C THR A 475 -10.82 10.12 1.28
N GLU A 476 -11.80 10.39 0.43
CA GLU A 476 -12.80 11.44 0.66
C GLU A 476 -13.39 11.31 2.08
N GLY A 477 -13.48 12.41 2.82
CA GLY A 477 -13.97 12.44 4.20
C GLY A 477 -12.94 12.13 5.29
N TRP A 478 -11.70 11.76 4.95
CA TRP A 478 -10.63 11.53 5.93
C TRP A 478 -9.49 12.55 5.79
N LYS A 479 -9.35 13.46 6.75
CA LYS A 479 -8.27 14.47 6.83
C LYS A 479 -7.93 15.15 5.50
N GLU A 480 -8.93 15.44 4.68
CA GLU A 480 -8.76 16.03 3.35
C GLU A 480 -7.87 17.29 3.38
N ARG A 481 -7.12 17.51 2.30
CA ARG A 481 -6.23 18.66 2.12
C ARG A 481 -6.44 19.28 0.75
N ASN A 482 -6.24 20.58 0.61
CA ASN A 482 -6.03 21.18 -0.70
C ASN A 482 -4.55 21.18 -1.02
N THR A 483 -4.20 20.68 -2.20
CA THR A 483 -2.90 20.92 -2.81
C THR A 483 -2.94 22.24 -3.54
N HIS A 484 -1.87 23.01 -3.40
CA HIS A 484 -1.64 24.29 -4.06
C HIS A 484 -0.37 24.24 -4.87
N GLN A 485 -0.41 24.68 -6.13
CA GLN A 485 0.72 24.61 -7.05
C GLN A 485 0.94 25.94 -7.77
N VAL A 486 2.17 26.43 -7.78
CA VAL A 486 2.59 27.65 -8.49
C VAL A 486 3.94 27.44 -9.16
N THR A 487 4.09 27.86 -10.41
CA THR A 487 5.40 27.97 -11.07
C THR A 487 5.88 29.41 -11.06
N ILE A 488 7.10 29.69 -10.60
CA ILE A 488 7.79 30.97 -10.79
C ILE A 488 8.87 30.82 -11.87
N GLU A 489 9.04 31.84 -12.70
CA GLU A 489 9.83 31.78 -13.94
C GLU A 489 10.72 33.02 -14.04
N ASN A 490 11.78 32.93 -14.86
CA ASN A 490 12.71 34.05 -15.11
C ASN A 490 13.37 34.57 -13.81
N LEU A 491 13.75 33.66 -12.92
CA LEU A 491 14.51 34.02 -11.72
C LEU A 491 15.88 34.58 -12.11
N GLU A 492 16.34 35.59 -11.39
CA GLU A 492 17.70 36.10 -11.54
C GLU A 492 18.69 35.02 -11.08
N PRO A 493 19.62 34.56 -11.94
CA PRO A 493 20.53 33.48 -11.59
C PRO A 493 21.33 33.74 -10.31
N ASP A 494 21.51 32.70 -9.49
CA ASP A 494 22.24 32.72 -8.21
C ASP A 494 21.71 33.69 -7.13
N ALA A 495 20.63 34.43 -7.41
CA ALA A 495 20.05 35.33 -6.43
C ALA A 495 19.41 34.55 -5.28
N ILE A 496 19.56 35.05 -4.06
CA ILE A 496 18.81 34.55 -2.91
C ILE A 496 17.45 35.22 -2.90
N TYR A 497 16.39 34.43 -2.93
CA TYR A 497 15.02 34.92 -2.83
C TYR A 497 14.48 34.69 -1.41
N VAL A 498 13.62 35.61 -0.96
CA VAL A 498 12.74 35.43 0.20
C VAL A 498 11.34 35.18 -0.34
N TYR A 499 10.62 34.20 0.19
CA TYR A 499 9.28 33.85 -0.25
C TYR A 499 8.33 33.49 0.91
N SER A 500 7.04 33.56 0.65
CA SER A 500 5.95 33.10 1.53
C SER A 500 4.80 32.59 0.65
N VAL A 501 4.20 31.45 1.00
CA VAL A 501 3.09 30.83 0.28
C VAL A 501 1.82 30.87 1.12
N GLY A 502 0.64 30.77 0.50
CA GLY A 502 -0.63 30.75 1.22
C GLY A 502 -1.81 31.29 0.40
N ASP A 503 -2.78 31.86 1.10
CA ASP A 503 -3.99 32.47 0.50
C ASP A 503 -3.79 33.92 0.02
N GLY A 504 -2.62 34.50 0.28
CA GLY A 504 -2.28 35.89 0.00
C GLY A 504 -2.76 36.91 1.04
N GLU A 505 -3.46 36.45 2.09
CA GLU A 505 -4.08 37.29 3.12
C GLU A 505 -3.90 36.75 4.54
N THR A 506 -4.69 35.73 4.93
CA THR A 506 -4.85 35.29 6.32
C THR A 506 -3.91 34.16 6.68
N PHE A 507 -3.80 33.17 5.80
CA PHE A 507 -3.04 31.94 6.02
C PHE A 507 -1.81 31.98 5.12
N MET A 508 -0.71 32.49 5.66
CA MET A 508 0.56 32.66 4.95
C MET A 508 1.67 32.00 5.74
N SER A 509 2.50 31.21 5.06
CA SER A 509 3.68 30.62 5.67
C SER A 509 4.62 31.70 6.22
N PRO A 510 5.44 31.38 7.24
CA PRO A 510 6.60 32.21 7.57
C PRO A 510 7.46 32.49 6.34
N GLU A 511 8.20 33.61 6.36
CA GLU A 511 9.20 33.92 5.34
C GLU A 511 10.28 32.83 5.31
N ARG A 512 10.56 32.32 4.11
CA ARG A 512 11.59 31.31 3.83
C ARG A 512 12.54 31.83 2.76
N GLU A 513 13.69 31.17 2.60
CA GLU A 513 14.70 31.55 1.61
C GLU A 513 15.10 30.38 0.72
N PHE A 514 15.36 30.67 -0.55
CA PHE A 514 15.96 29.72 -1.50
C PHE A 514 17.00 30.43 -2.38
N LYS A 515 17.94 29.66 -2.95
CA LYS A 515 18.85 30.14 -3.99
C LYS A 515 18.23 29.83 -5.35
N ALA A 516 18.09 30.83 -6.21
CA ALA A 516 17.66 30.61 -7.59
C ALA A 516 18.68 29.74 -8.33
N PRO A 517 18.25 28.95 -9.34
CA PRO A 517 19.17 28.18 -10.17
C PRO A 517 20.35 29.03 -10.67
N GLN A 518 21.54 28.45 -10.75
CA GLN A 518 22.69 29.14 -11.30
C GLN A 518 22.48 29.56 -12.77
N SER A 519 23.41 30.34 -13.31
CA SER A 519 23.36 30.78 -14.71
C SER A 519 23.47 29.60 -15.69
N SER A 520 22.73 29.64 -16.80
CA SER A 520 22.84 28.65 -17.89
C SER A 520 24.15 28.77 -18.69
N GLU A 521 24.94 29.81 -18.42
CA GLU A 521 26.27 30.02 -18.99
C GLU A 521 27.39 29.35 -18.16
N GLU A 522 27.08 28.77 -17.00
CA GLU A 522 28.07 28.02 -16.21
C GLU A 522 28.40 26.68 -16.89
N ASP A 523 29.69 26.35 -16.93
CA ASP A 523 30.19 25.16 -17.64
C ASP A 523 30.00 23.85 -16.84
N GLU A 524 29.55 23.93 -15.59
CA GLU A 524 29.42 22.80 -14.68
C GLU A 524 28.29 23.00 -13.66
N PHE A 525 27.61 21.92 -13.28
CA PHE A 525 26.68 21.88 -12.15
C PHE A 525 26.76 20.55 -11.42
N THR A 526 26.28 20.50 -10.17
CA THR A 526 26.17 19.25 -9.42
C THR A 526 24.83 19.10 -8.74
N PHE A 527 24.34 17.88 -8.69
CA PHE A 527 23.19 17.48 -7.89
C PHE A 527 23.50 16.25 -7.02
N LEU A 528 22.73 16.12 -5.95
CA LEU A 528 22.72 14.93 -5.10
C LEU A 528 21.72 13.91 -5.65
N PHE A 529 22.16 12.68 -5.84
CA PHE A 529 21.28 11.56 -6.14
C PHE A 529 21.20 10.59 -4.96
N VAL A 530 19.98 10.35 -4.50
CA VAL A 530 19.64 9.39 -3.43
C VAL A 530 18.43 8.56 -3.86
N ALA A 531 18.22 7.43 -3.19
CA ALA A 531 17.11 6.55 -3.47
C ALA A 531 16.56 5.93 -2.19
N ASP A 532 15.29 5.52 -2.24
CA ASP A 532 14.62 4.66 -1.27
C ASP A 532 14.80 5.08 0.22
N PRO A 533 14.49 6.33 0.61
CA PRO A 533 14.49 6.74 2.03
C PRO A 533 13.43 5.99 2.86
N GLN A 534 12.45 5.40 2.20
CA GLN A 534 11.41 4.49 2.65
C GLN A 534 11.36 4.22 4.16
N SER A 535 10.41 4.86 4.85
CA SER A 535 10.28 4.80 6.30
C SER A 535 8.82 4.98 6.75
N VAL A 536 8.51 4.64 8.01
CA VAL A 536 7.14 4.69 8.58
C VAL A 536 6.96 5.70 9.72
N SER A 537 8.06 6.27 10.24
CA SER A 537 8.02 7.10 11.45
C SER A 537 9.11 8.17 11.47
N VAL A 538 8.93 9.19 12.30
CA VAL A 538 9.91 10.28 12.50
C VAL A 538 11.29 9.76 12.91
N GLU A 539 11.33 8.68 13.70
CA GLU A 539 12.59 8.03 14.13
C GLU A 539 13.30 7.37 12.95
N ASP A 540 12.56 6.65 12.10
CA ASP A 540 13.11 5.96 10.93
C ASP A 540 13.64 6.96 9.88
N TYR A 541 12.91 8.06 9.64
CA TYR A 541 13.33 9.11 8.69
C TYR A 541 14.58 9.88 9.12
N GLN A 542 15.08 9.74 10.35
CA GLN A 542 16.34 10.38 10.75
C GLN A 542 17.52 9.93 9.89
N ALA A 543 17.53 8.67 9.42
CA ALA A 543 18.59 8.18 8.52
C ALA A 543 18.65 8.98 7.21
N PHE A 544 17.48 9.33 6.67
CA PHE A 544 17.37 10.17 5.49
C PHE A 544 17.94 11.57 5.75
N LYS A 545 17.54 12.19 6.87
CA LYS A 545 18.02 13.51 7.28
C LYS A 545 19.54 13.54 7.46
N TYR A 546 20.11 12.57 8.17
CA TYR A 546 21.54 12.55 8.46
C TYR A 546 22.39 12.31 7.21
N SER A 547 21.88 11.54 6.25
CA SER A 547 22.51 11.39 4.93
C SER A 547 22.56 12.73 4.17
N PHE A 548 21.51 13.55 4.26
CA PHE A 548 21.47 14.89 3.68
C PHE A 548 22.37 15.88 4.41
N ASP A 549 22.38 15.84 5.74
CA ASP A 549 23.28 16.66 6.56
C ASP A 549 24.75 16.40 6.20
N TYR A 550 25.11 15.12 6.05
CA TYR A 550 26.44 14.74 5.56
C TYR A 550 26.70 15.32 4.16
N ALA A 551 25.79 15.08 3.20
CA ALA A 551 25.98 15.53 1.83
C ALA A 551 26.17 17.05 1.72
N LEU A 552 25.37 17.82 2.47
CA LEU A 552 25.47 19.29 2.55
C LEU A 552 26.73 19.77 3.29
N SER A 553 27.32 18.94 4.16
CA SER A 553 28.58 19.26 4.83
C SER A 553 29.80 19.04 3.92
N GLU A 554 29.70 18.10 2.99
CA GLU A 554 30.76 17.78 2.02
C GLU A 554 30.76 18.73 0.82
N ARG A 555 29.56 19.15 0.38
CA ARG A 555 29.35 19.90 -0.85
C ARG A 555 28.34 21.03 -0.59
N ASP A 556 28.73 22.27 -0.85
CA ASP A 556 27.86 23.45 -0.76
C ASP A 556 27.45 24.02 -2.13
N ASP A 557 27.88 23.37 -3.21
CA ASP A 557 27.70 23.73 -4.62
C ASP A 557 26.62 22.87 -5.32
N MET A 558 25.83 22.12 -4.56
CA MET A 558 24.73 21.32 -5.10
C MET A 558 23.54 22.23 -5.45
N GLU A 559 23.06 22.12 -6.70
CA GLU A 559 21.99 22.96 -7.22
C GLU A 559 20.59 22.38 -6.96
N PHE A 560 20.48 21.05 -6.86
CA PHE A 560 19.23 20.36 -6.54
C PHE A 560 19.48 18.94 -6.00
N PHE A 561 18.41 18.33 -5.49
CA PHE A 561 18.36 16.93 -5.10
C PHE A 561 17.49 16.14 -6.08
N LEU A 562 17.88 14.89 -6.32
CA LEU A 562 17.16 13.96 -7.17
C LEU A 562 16.96 12.66 -6.39
N VAL A 563 15.68 12.29 -6.17
CA VAL A 563 15.26 11.19 -5.29
C VAL A 563 14.52 10.15 -6.13
N ALA A 564 15.03 8.92 -6.20
CA ALA A 564 14.44 7.84 -6.99
C ALA A 564 13.30 7.09 -6.27
N GLY A 565 12.35 7.82 -5.69
CA GLY A 565 11.11 7.25 -5.15
C GLY A 565 11.25 6.43 -3.88
N ASP A 566 10.14 5.79 -3.49
CA ASP A 566 9.92 5.11 -2.22
C ASP A 566 10.24 6.04 -1.04
N ILE A 567 9.53 7.17 -0.99
CA ILE A 567 9.55 8.10 0.14
C ILE A 567 8.88 7.46 1.34
N THR A 568 7.64 7.00 1.18
CA THR A 568 6.88 6.36 2.26
C THR A 568 6.93 4.84 2.16
N GLN A 569 6.46 4.15 3.20
CA GLN A 569 6.27 2.70 3.13
C GLN A 569 4.92 2.36 2.49
N ASP A 570 3.88 3.14 2.73
CA ASP A 570 2.60 3.01 2.06
C ASP A 570 2.13 4.41 1.63
N GLY A 571 2.07 4.65 0.32
CA GLY A 571 1.77 5.95 -0.30
C GLY A 571 0.46 6.55 0.17
N TYR A 572 -0.50 5.69 0.57
CA TYR A 572 -1.79 6.15 1.03
C TYR A 572 -1.83 6.75 2.45
N LYS A 573 -0.78 6.57 3.25
CA LYS A 573 -0.80 6.96 4.65
C LYS A 573 -0.32 8.39 4.86
N THR A 574 -1.25 9.29 5.09
CA THR A 574 -0.94 10.67 5.50
C THR A 574 0.00 10.73 6.72
N SER A 575 -0.08 9.81 7.68
CA SER A 575 0.83 9.80 8.84
C SER A 575 2.30 9.55 8.48
N GLU A 576 2.57 8.77 7.43
CA GLU A 576 3.93 8.51 6.98
C GLU A 576 4.48 9.70 6.20
N TRP A 577 3.63 10.37 5.41
CA TRP A 577 3.94 11.66 4.79
C TRP A 577 4.20 12.74 5.85
N ASP A 578 3.33 12.89 6.84
CA ASP A 578 3.48 13.82 7.96
C ASP A 578 4.83 13.59 8.67
N ALA A 579 5.18 12.33 8.94
CA ALA A 579 6.46 11.97 9.56
C ALA A 579 7.67 12.33 8.68
N CYS A 580 7.58 12.10 7.36
CA CYS A 580 8.61 12.51 6.42
C CYS A 580 8.78 14.03 6.43
N PHE A 581 7.70 14.79 6.35
CA PHE A 581 7.75 16.26 6.28
C PHE A 581 8.09 16.92 7.61
N GLU A 582 7.81 16.28 8.74
CA GLU A 582 8.33 16.70 10.04
C GLU A 582 9.88 16.69 10.07
N VAL A 583 10.50 15.74 9.36
CA VAL A 583 11.95 15.58 9.32
C VAL A 583 12.60 16.34 8.15
N MET A 584 12.02 16.25 6.96
CA MET A 584 12.60 16.70 5.69
C MET A 584 11.96 17.97 5.13
N GLY A 585 10.83 18.43 5.67
CA GLY A 585 10.06 19.54 5.10
C GLY A 585 10.86 20.84 4.95
N ASP A 586 11.77 21.15 5.89
CA ASP A 586 12.63 22.32 5.78
C ASP A 586 13.69 22.22 4.67
N TYR A 587 14.11 21.00 4.30
CA TYR A 587 15.01 20.79 3.15
C TYR A 587 14.23 20.94 1.84
N PHE A 588 13.06 20.31 1.73
CA PHE A 588 12.20 20.43 0.55
C PHE A 588 11.68 21.84 0.31
N ALA A 589 11.49 22.63 1.37
CA ALA A 589 11.13 24.04 1.29
C ALA A 589 12.33 24.96 0.98
N LYS A 590 13.57 24.45 0.95
CA LYS A 590 14.78 25.26 0.76
C LYS A 590 15.54 24.92 -0.52
N TYR A 591 15.58 23.64 -0.89
CA TYR A 591 16.37 23.13 -2.00
C TYR A 591 15.45 22.49 -3.06
N PRO A 592 15.63 22.83 -4.35
CA PRO A 592 14.93 22.16 -5.45
C PRO A 592 15.12 20.65 -5.36
N THR A 593 14.02 19.92 -5.39
CA THR A 593 14.00 18.46 -5.31
C THR A 593 13.16 17.89 -6.45
N ILE A 594 13.79 17.08 -7.29
CA ILE A 594 13.13 16.20 -8.25
C ILE A 594 12.91 14.87 -7.54
N SER A 595 11.66 14.48 -7.34
CA SER A 595 11.30 13.14 -6.85
C SER A 595 10.47 12.44 -7.92
N ILE A 596 10.56 11.12 -7.99
CA ILE A 596 9.68 10.28 -8.81
C ILE A 596 8.95 9.29 -7.90
N PRO A 597 7.76 8.79 -8.26
CA PRO A 597 7.09 7.81 -7.41
C PRO A 597 7.72 6.43 -7.57
N GLY A 598 7.77 5.68 -6.48
CA GLY A 598 8.13 4.28 -6.44
C GLY A 598 6.95 3.36 -6.15
N ASN A 599 7.22 2.06 -6.01
CA ASN A 599 6.15 1.07 -5.85
C ASN A 599 5.48 1.21 -4.48
N HIS A 600 6.12 1.88 -3.52
CA HIS A 600 5.51 2.19 -2.23
C HIS A 600 4.60 3.41 -2.28
N GLU A 601 4.89 4.41 -3.11
CA GLU A 601 3.93 5.50 -3.38
C GLU A 601 2.65 4.98 -4.04
N MET A 602 2.72 3.92 -4.85
CA MET A 602 1.53 3.35 -5.50
C MET A 602 0.59 2.65 -4.51
N LYS A 603 1.10 2.17 -3.36
CA LYS A 603 0.32 1.35 -2.43
C LYS A 603 -0.84 2.15 -1.84
N GLY A 604 -2.05 1.80 -2.24
CA GLY A 604 -3.30 2.46 -1.84
C GLY A 604 -3.49 3.88 -2.40
N ASP A 605 -2.51 4.45 -3.10
CA ASP A 605 -2.58 5.71 -3.85
C ASP A 605 -2.35 5.41 -5.33
N TRP A 606 -3.27 4.62 -5.89
CA TRP A 606 -3.14 3.99 -7.21
C TRP A 606 -2.92 4.97 -8.37
N ASP A 607 -3.43 6.20 -8.22
CA ASP A 607 -3.28 7.30 -9.20
C ASP A 607 -2.20 8.32 -8.79
N PHE A 608 -1.39 8.00 -7.76
CA PHE A 608 -0.32 8.85 -7.22
C PHE A 608 -0.79 10.27 -6.82
N ILE A 609 -2.02 10.39 -6.32
CA ILE A 609 -2.65 11.67 -5.98
C ILE A 609 -1.88 12.36 -4.85
N ASN A 610 -1.44 11.62 -3.84
CA ASN A 610 -0.68 12.20 -2.73
C ASN A 610 0.74 12.55 -3.10
N PHE A 611 1.37 11.69 -3.89
CA PHE A 611 2.69 11.98 -4.43
C PHE A 611 2.66 13.26 -5.30
N ALA A 612 1.78 13.30 -6.31
CA ALA A 612 1.66 14.44 -7.23
C ALA A 612 1.17 15.72 -6.53
N GLY A 613 0.39 15.58 -5.45
CA GLY A 613 0.01 16.68 -4.58
C GLY A 613 1.20 17.38 -3.93
N ARG A 614 2.24 16.62 -3.55
CA ARG A 614 3.42 17.15 -2.86
C ARG A 614 4.56 17.50 -3.80
N PHE A 615 4.75 16.76 -4.89
CA PHE A 615 5.83 17.01 -5.84
C PHE A 615 5.24 17.54 -7.15
N ASN A 616 5.28 18.86 -7.31
CA ASN A 616 4.78 19.58 -8.51
C ASN A 616 5.76 19.43 -9.68
N LEU A 617 5.88 18.20 -10.21
CA LEU A 617 6.66 17.93 -11.41
C LEU A 617 6.11 18.73 -12.61
N PRO A 618 6.94 19.06 -13.61
CA PRO A 618 6.48 19.70 -14.85
C PRO A 618 5.36 18.93 -15.56
N GLY A 619 5.30 17.61 -15.36
CA GLY A 619 4.40 16.70 -16.04
C GLY A 619 4.93 16.25 -17.41
N GLY A 620 4.18 15.37 -18.05
CA GLY A 620 4.40 14.94 -19.43
C GLY A 620 3.14 15.04 -20.29
N ASP A 621 3.27 14.71 -21.57
CA ASP A 621 2.17 14.59 -22.54
C ASP A 621 2.27 13.23 -23.23
N ALA A 622 2.49 12.18 -22.43
CA ALA A 622 2.51 10.81 -22.92
C ALA A 622 1.09 10.30 -23.23
N GLY A 623 0.05 11.01 -22.77
CA GLY A 623 -1.35 10.66 -22.97
C GLY A 623 -1.78 9.53 -22.05
N THR A 624 -1.28 9.54 -20.81
CA THR A 624 -1.53 8.52 -19.79
C THR A 624 -2.13 9.14 -18.53
N ALA A 625 -2.73 8.31 -17.67
CA ALA A 625 -3.19 8.77 -16.35
C ALA A 625 -2.04 9.23 -15.43
N PHE A 626 -0.80 8.84 -15.76
CA PHE A 626 0.40 9.07 -14.97
C PHE A 626 1.20 10.30 -15.42
N ASP A 627 0.67 11.12 -16.33
CA ASP A 627 1.37 12.27 -16.90
C ASP A 627 1.81 13.30 -15.82
N ASN A 628 1.14 13.35 -14.67
CA ASN A 628 1.53 14.18 -13.50
C ASN A 628 2.72 13.61 -12.69
N THR A 629 3.16 12.39 -12.98
CA THR A 629 4.33 11.73 -12.36
C THR A 629 5.57 11.77 -13.26
N LEU A 630 5.46 12.38 -14.44
CA LEU A 630 6.55 12.53 -15.40
C LEU A 630 7.18 13.92 -15.29
N GLY A 631 8.37 14.10 -15.85
CA GLY A 631 8.97 15.43 -15.95
C GLY A 631 10.15 15.50 -16.91
N LYS A 632 10.24 16.60 -17.65
CA LYS A 632 11.42 17.01 -18.41
C LYS A 632 12.06 18.20 -17.70
N PHE A 633 13.38 18.19 -17.57
CA PHE A 633 14.15 19.26 -16.94
C PHE A 633 15.40 19.55 -17.76
N GLU A 634 15.57 20.79 -18.20
CA GLU A 634 16.79 21.26 -18.83
C GLU A 634 17.61 22.06 -17.80
N TYR A 635 18.82 21.58 -17.51
CA TYR A 635 19.72 22.21 -16.55
C TYR A 635 21.16 22.13 -17.04
N GLY A 636 21.83 23.28 -17.16
CA GLY A 636 23.12 23.39 -17.83
C GLY A 636 23.03 22.85 -19.27
N ASP A 637 23.94 21.94 -19.60
CA ASP A 637 23.97 21.22 -20.88
C ASP A 637 23.33 19.81 -20.79
N SER A 638 22.40 19.61 -19.85
CA SER A 638 21.68 18.33 -19.66
C SER A 638 20.19 18.47 -19.91
N CYS A 639 19.62 17.47 -20.60
CA CYS A 639 18.21 17.15 -20.57
C CYS A 639 18.02 15.94 -19.64
N ILE A 640 17.25 16.13 -18.59
CA ILE A 640 16.90 15.10 -17.61
C ILE A 640 15.43 14.76 -17.82
N VAL A 641 15.11 13.47 -17.99
CA VAL A 641 13.73 12.99 -18.15
C VAL A 641 13.42 11.99 -17.06
N ALA A 642 12.28 12.15 -16.43
CA ALA A 642 11.72 11.26 -15.43
C ALA A 642 10.48 10.56 -15.98
N ILE A 643 10.43 9.23 -15.86
CA ILE A 643 9.24 8.44 -16.19
C ILE A 643 8.85 7.50 -15.04
N ASN A 644 7.57 7.15 -14.97
CA ASN A 644 7.02 6.31 -13.91
C ASN A 644 6.97 4.83 -14.33
N THR A 645 7.64 3.95 -13.59
CA THR A 645 7.63 2.51 -13.86
C THR A 645 6.51 1.76 -13.15
N GLU A 646 5.79 2.44 -12.27
CA GLU A 646 4.77 1.86 -11.40
C GLU A 646 3.40 2.15 -12.00
N VAL A 647 2.79 1.09 -12.53
CA VAL A 647 1.56 1.16 -13.32
C VAL A 647 0.56 0.16 -12.77
N THR A 648 -0.65 0.65 -12.56
CA THR A 648 -1.82 -0.13 -12.18
C THR A 648 -2.97 0.16 -13.15
N PRO A 649 -3.77 -0.85 -13.57
CA PRO A 649 -3.56 -2.27 -13.28
C PRO A 649 -2.37 -2.84 -14.11
N PRO A 650 -1.68 -3.90 -13.63
CA PRO A 650 -0.42 -4.36 -14.24
C PRO A 650 -0.52 -4.78 -15.71
N GLU A 651 -1.70 -5.22 -16.17
CA GLU A 651 -1.95 -5.56 -17.57
C GLU A 651 -1.82 -4.38 -18.53
N GLU A 652 -1.96 -3.13 -18.05
CA GLU A 652 -1.79 -1.92 -18.85
C GLU A 652 -0.34 -1.42 -18.91
N LYS A 653 0.54 -1.94 -18.03
CA LYS A 653 1.96 -1.57 -17.92
C LYS A 653 2.70 -1.58 -19.27
N PRO A 654 2.54 -2.58 -20.16
CA PRO A 654 3.23 -2.57 -21.45
C PRO A 654 2.87 -1.37 -22.34
N GLU A 655 1.58 -1.04 -22.45
CA GLU A 655 1.11 0.07 -23.30
C GLU A 655 1.51 1.43 -22.70
N ILE A 656 1.41 1.58 -21.38
CA ILE A 656 1.74 2.82 -20.68
C ILE A 656 3.24 3.10 -20.74
N LEU A 657 4.08 2.09 -20.47
CA LEU A 657 5.54 2.24 -20.58
C LEU A 657 5.97 2.57 -22.02
N GLU A 658 5.36 1.96 -23.04
CA GLU A 658 5.63 2.30 -24.44
C GLU A 658 5.32 3.78 -24.72
N LYS A 659 4.18 4.30 -24.25
CA LYS A 659 3.83 5.72 -24.42
C LYS A 659 4.81 6.65 -23.70
N GLN A 660 5.15 6.35 -22.45
CA GLN A 660 6.09 7.15 -21.67
C GLN A 660 7.51 7.13 -22.24
N LEU A 661 7.99 5.98 -22.73
CA LEU A 661 9.30 5.88 -23.39
C LEU A 661 9.32 6.64 -24.73
N ASN A 662 8.23 6.61 -25.51
CA ASN A 662 8.10 7.41 -26.71
C ASN A 662 8.10 8.92 -26.40
N TRP A 663 7.41 9.33 -25.33
CA TRP A 663 7.44 10.70 -24.85
C TRP A 663 8.85 11.11 -24.39
N ALA A 664 9.54 10.27 -23.61
CA ALA A 664 10.92 10.52 -23.18
C ALA A 664 11.88 10.68 -24.38
N LYS A 665 11.73 9.84 -25.40
CA LYS A 665 12.48 9.95 -26.65
C LYS A 665 12.22 11.29 -27.33
N GLN A 666 10.96 11.72 -27.42
CA GLN A 666 10.61 13.03 -27.97
C GLN A 666 11.27 14.16 -27.19
N CYS A 667 11.27 14.13 -25.85
CA CYS A 667 11.94 15.12 -25.02
C CYS A 667 13.44 15.23 -25.35
N PHE A 668 14.13 14.11 -25.51
CA PHE A 668 15.56 14.09 -25.87
C PHE A 668 15.85 14.50 -27.32
N GLU A 669 14.90 14.29 -28.24
CA GLU A 669 15.03 14.70 -29.65
C GLU A 669 14.74 16.19 -29.86
N GLU A 670 13.87 16.77 -29.04
CA GLU A 670 13.53 18.20 -29.09
C GLU A 670 14.53 19.09 -28.35
N SER A 671 15.24 18.55 -27.36
CA SER A 671 16.26 19.25 -26.60
C SER A 671 17.56 19.39 -27.39
N ASP A 672 18.19 20.56 -27.33
CA ASP A 672 19.52 20.81 -27.90
C ASP A 672 20.67 20.53 -26.92
N LYS A 673 20.33 20.10 -25.70
CA LYS A 673 21.27 19.76 -24.64
C LYS A 673 22.08 18.52 -24.98
N LYS A 674 23.35 18.55 -24.62
CA LYS A 674 24.32 17.49 -24.90
C LYS A 674 24.04 16.20 -24.12
N TRP A 675 23.85 16.31 -22.81
CA TRP A 675 23.77 15.16 -21.91
C TRP A 675 22.33 14.68 -21.76
N ARG A 676 22.12 13.38 -21.92
CA ARG A 676 20.81 12.73 -21.76
C ARG A 676 20.81 11.89 -20.50
N ILE A 677 20.00 12.29 -19.52
CA ILE A 677 19.84 11.59 -18.24
C ILE A 677 18.40 11.10 -18.12
N LEU A 678 18.22 9.81 -17.87
CA LEU A 678 16.91 9.20 -17.64
C LEU A 678 16.82 8.69 -16.20
N ILE A 679 15.71 8.98 -15.52
CA ILE A 679 15.43 8.43 -14.19
C ILE A 679 14.09 7.68 -14.17
N THR A 680 14.10 6.53 -13.52
CA THR A 680 12.93 5.71 -13.17
C THR A 680 13.10 5.16 -11.75
N HIS A 681 12.02 4.64 -11.15
CA HIS A 681 12.15 4.00 -9.85
C HIS A 681 12.71 2.58 -10.01
N ALA A 682 12.02 1.72 -10.76
CA ALA A 682 12.50 0.40 -11.14
C ALA A 682 13.39 0.46 -12.40
N GLY A 683 14.57 -0.15 -12.34
CA GLY A 683 15.53 -0.21 -13.45
C GLY A 683 15.54 -1.55 -14.20
N PRO A 684 16.05 -1.62 -15.45
CA PRO A 684 16.15 -2.86 -16.22
C PRO A 684 17.30 -3.79 -15.77
N TYR A 685 18.23 -3.28 -14.96
CA TYR A 685 19.38 -4.00 -14.43
C TYR A 685 19.38 -3.94 -12.90
N THR A 686 18.88 -5.02 -12.28
CA THR A 686 18.65 -5.11 -10.83
C THR A 686 19.38 -6.30 -10.23
N SER A 687 19.48 -6.31 -8.89
CA SER A 687 19.94 -7.45 -8.10
C SER A 687 18.82 -8.24 -7.47
N ASN A 688 17.86 -7.63 -6.78
CA ASN A 688 16.89 -8.31 -5.92
C ASN A 688 15.48 -8.38 -6.50
N HIS A 689 15.08 -7.39 -7.29
CA HIS A 689 13.81 -7.43 -8.01
C HIS A 689 13.91 -8.14 -9.36
N ASP A 690 12.79 -8.62 -9.90
CA ASP A 690 12.78 -9.30 -11.20
C ASP A 690 13.00 -8.29 -12.32
N PRO A 691 14.15 -8.31 -13.03
CA PRO A 691 14.38 -7.37 -14.11
C PRO A 691 13.33 -7.48 -15.22
N MET A 692 12.64 -8.63 -15.34
CA MET A 692 11.65 -8.86 -16.39
C MET A 692 10.40 -7.96 -16.26
N ASP A 693 10.21 -7.31 -15.12
CA ASP A 693 9.08 -6.40 -14.88
C ASP A 693 9.16 -5.14 -15.74
N VAL A 694 10.37 -4.69 -16.10
CA VAL A 694 10.58 -3.48 -16.92
C VAL A 694 11.57 -3.64 -18.07
N ARG A 695 12.55 -4.54 -17.94
CA ARG A 695 13.62 -4.75 -18.94
C ARG A 695 13.14 -5.02 -20.37
N PRO A 696 12.09 -5.82 -20.62
CA PRO A 696 11.61 -6.09 -21.98
C PRO A 696 11.17 -4.85 -22.76
N TYR A 697 10.80 -3.78 -22.05
CA TYR A 697 10.31 -2.55 -22.64
C TYR A 697 11.42 -1.50 -22.78
N MET A 698 12.38 -1.49 -21.86
CA MET A 698 13.29 -0.37 -21.67
C MET A 698 14.61 -0.48 -22.44
N ILE A 699 15.23 -1.67 -22.53
CA ILE A 699 16.64 -1.77 -22.97
C ILE A 699 16.85 -1.24 -24.40
N ASP A 700 16.00 -1.66 -25.34
CA ASP A 700 16.11 -1.24 -26.75
C ASP A 700 15.77 0.25 -26.89
N ALA A 701 14.79 0.73 -26.12
CA ALA A 701 14.38 2.13 -26.14
C ALA A 701 15.47 3.05 -25.59
N ILE A 702 16.13 2.66 -24.49
CA ILE A 702 17.22 3.43 -23.86
C ILE A 702 18.43 3.53 -24.79
N ASP A 703 18.81 2.42 -25.42
CA ASP A 703 19.90 2.40 -26.39
C ASP A 703 19.57 3.27 -27.62
N GLU A 704 18.33 3.23 -28.12
CA GLU A 704 17.87 4.10 -29.22
C GLU A 704 17.89 5.59 -28.83
N MET A 705 17.50 5.90 -27.59
CA MET A 705 17.54 7.26 -27.04
C MET A 705 18.96 7.76 -26.76
N LYS A 706 19.99 6.88 -26.84
CA LYS A 706 21.39 7.22 -26.55
C LYS A 706 21.54 7.90 -25.18
N VAL A 707 20.90 7.35 -24.16
CA VAL A 707 20.99 7.88 -22.78
C VAL A 707 22.44 7.72 -22.28
N ASP A 708 23.04 8.78 -21.74
CA ASP A 708 24.39 8.73 -21.19
C ASP A 708 24.39 8.13 -19.78
N LEU A 709 23.44 8.58 -18.95
CA LEU A 709 23.29 8.19 -17.56
C LEU A 709 21.85 7.79 -17.26
N PHE A 710 21.67 6.61 -16.70
CA PHE A 710 20.40 6.10 -16.21
C PHE A 710 20.46 5.95 -14.68
N LEU A 711 19.48 6.49 -13.97
CA LEU A 711 19.40 6.49 -12.51
C LEU A 711 18.14 5.75 -12.04
N ASN A 712 18.28 4.89 -11.02
CA ASN A 712 17.13 4.23 -10.40
C ASN A 712 17.31 3.91 -8.91
N GLY A 713 16.20 3.62 -8.24
CA GLY A 713 16.11 3.13 -6.86
C GLY A 713 15.66 1.67 -6.84
N HIS A 714 14.68 1.35 -6.00
CA HIS A 714 13.97 0.07 -5.86
C HIS A 714 14.82 -1.06 -5.27
N ASP A 715 16.04 -1.23 -5.76
CA ASP A 715 17.03 -2.11 -5.20
C ASP A 715 17.86 -1.35 -4.16
N HIS A 716 17.70 -1.71 -2.88
CA HIS A 716 18.37 -1.06 -1.74
C HIS A 716 19.85 -1.45 -1.61
N ILE A 717 20.58 -1.29 -2.71
CA ILE A 717 21.97 -1.65 -2.89
C ILE A 717 22.55 -0.76 -3.99
N TYR A 718 23.78 -0.28 -3.80
CA TYR A 718 24.45 0.45 -4.88
C TYR A 718 24.94 -0.51 -5.95
N ILE A 719 24.59 -0.25 -7.22
CA ILE A 719 25.07 -1.03 -8.37
C ILE A 719 25.35 -0.08 -9.52
N ARG A 720 26.48 -0.29 -10.20
CA ARG A 720 26.82 0.37 -11.45
C ARG A 720 27.16 -0.65 -12.54
N GLY A 721 26.71 -0.38 -13.76
CA GLY A 721 27.19 -1.05 -14.97
C GLY A 721 27.03 -0.19 -16.21
N THR A 722 27.92 -0.34 -17.19
CA THR A 722 27.74 0.27 -18.53
C THR A 722 27.35 -0.80 -19.54
N VAL A 723 26.22 -0.60 -20.22
CA VAL A 723 25.60 -1.62 -21.07
C VAL A 723 25.13 -1.03 -22.40
N LYS A 724 25.25 -1.83 -23.46
CA LYS A 724 24.68 -1.58 -24.79
C LYS A 724 24.33 -2.91 -25.46
N ASP A 725 23.20 -2.97 -26.15
CA ASP A 725 22.68 -4.20 -26.79
C ASP A 725 22.61 -5.38 -25.79
N ASP A 726 22.24 -5.07 -24.53
CA ASP A 726 22.22 -6.01 -23.40
C ASP A 726 23.57 -6.71 -23.13
N GLN A 727 24.66 -6.06 -23.51
CA GLN A 727 26.02 -6.52 -23.26
C GLN A 727 26.80 -5.47 -22.49
N LYS A 728 27.56 -5.92 -21.50
CA LYS A 728 28.48 -5.06 -20.75
C LYS A 728 29.54 -4.48 -21.69
N VAL A 729 29.70 -3.16 -21.67
CA VAL A 729 30.67 -2.42 -22.51
C VAL A 729 31.47 -1.44 -21.66
N PRO A 730 32.62 -0.93 -22.14
CA PRO A 730 33.37 0.11 -21.42
C PRO A 730 32.57 1.41 -21.22
N LEU A 731 32.93 2.19 -20.19
CA LEU A 731 32.36 3.52 -19.92
C LEU A 731 32.38 4.41 -21.18
N GLY A 732 31.22 4.99 -21.52
CA GLY A 732 31.01 5.84 -22.69
C GLY A 732 30.68 5.09 -23.99
N GLU A 733 30.80 3.76 -24.04
CA GLU A 733 30.41 2.97 -25.22
C GLU A 733 28.93 2.51 -25.19
N GLY A 734 28.23 2.77 -24.08
CA GLY A 734 26.81 2.50 -23.85
C GLY A 734 26.26 3.34 -22.70
N THR A 735 25.00 3.14 -22.34
CA THR A 735 24.39 3.81 -21.19
C THR A 735 25.01 3.32 -19.89
N THR A 736 25.35 4.24 -18.99
CA THR A 736 25.80 3.89 -17.64
C THR A 736 24.60 3.91 -16.70
N TYR A 737 24.32 2.77 -16.09
CA TYR A 737 23.22 2.56 -15.15
C TYR A 737 23.74 2.66 -13.73
N ILE A 738 23.03 3.39 -12.86
CA ILE A 738 23.30 3.49 -11.43
C ILE A 738 22.01 3.21 -10.66
N THR A 739 22.02 2.12 -9.89
CA THR A 739 21.10 1.93 -8.77
C THR A 739 21.69 2.63 -7.55
N GLY A 740 20.97 3.60 -6.98
CA GLY A 740 21.53 4.60 -6.07
C GLY A 740 21.94 4.10 -4.69
N GLY A 741 21.59 2.87 -4.31
CA GLY A 741 21.62 2.40 -2.93
C GLY A 741 20.37 2.83 -2.17
N THR A 742 20.50 3.08 -0.89
CA THR A 742 19.39 3.60 -0.06
C THR A 742 19.92 4.64 0.93
N VAL A 743 19.08 5.61 1.28
CA VAL A 743 19.28 6.49 2.45
C VAL A 743 18.33 6.15 3.62
N GLY A 744 17.50 5.12 3.43
CA GLY A 744 16.60 4.56 4.45
C GLY A 744 17.27 3.50 5.31
N ASN A 745 16.46 2.62 5.89
CA ASN A 745 16.88 1.60 6.88
C ASN A 745 16.70 0.15 6.40
N LYS A 746 16.46 -0.06 5.10
CA LYS A 746 16.33 -1.39 4.49
C LYS A 746 17.43 -1.60 3.47
N PHE A 747 17.98 -2.80 3.40
CA PHE A 747 19.16 -3.12 2.59
C PHE A 747 18.98 -4.47 1.93
N TYR A 748 19.60 -4.66 0.76
CA TYR A 748 19.57 -5.93 0.05
C TYR A 748 20.97 -6.43 -0.32
N ASP A 749 21.10 -7.76 -0.41
CA ASP A 749 22.32 -8.45 -0.82
C ASP A 749 22.55 -8.36 -2.33
N TYR A 750 23.81 -8.44 -2.75
CA TYR A 750 24.15 -8.64 -4.16
C TYR A 750 23.91 -10.10 -4.62
N LEU A 751 23.21 -10.29 -5.74
CA LEU A 751 22.90 -11.61 -6.31
C LEU A 751 23.72 -11.92 -7.57
N GLU A 752 24.13 -13.19 -7.74
CA GLU A 752 24.96 -13.68 -8.87
C GLU A 752 24.34 -13.38 -10.25
N ARG A 753 23.00 -13.27 -10.34
CA ARG A 753 22.32 -12.95 -11.60
C ARG A 753 22.69 -11.58 -12.17
N SER A 754 23.26 -10.69 -11.35
CA SER A 754 23.62 -9.33 -11.72
C SER A 754 25.03 -9.20 -12.30
N GLU A 755 25.86 -10.25 -12.18
CA GLU A 755 27.29 -10.20 -12.49
C GLU A 755 27.55 -9.86 -13.96
N TYR A 756 26.67 -10.27 -14.88
CA TYR A 756 26.91 -10.11 -16.31
C TYR A 756 26.90 -8.64 -16.78
N PHE A 757 26.27 -7.72 -16.03
CA PHE A 757 26.22 -6.29 -16.36
C PHE A 757 27.00 -5.42 -15.36
N THR A 758 27.24 -5.91 -14.14
CA THR A 758 27.79 -5.10 -13.05
C THR A 758 29.28 -4.80 -13.24
N ASP A 759 29.66 -3.53 -13.14
CA ASP A 759 31.04 -3.06 -13.00
C ASP A 759 31.46 -2.87 -11.54
N SER A 760 30.56 -2.36 -10.72
CA SER A 760 30.79 -2.09 -9.30
C SER A 760 29.49 -2.26 -8.53
N TYR A 761 29.58 -2.73 -7.29
CA TYR A 761 28.45 -2.81 -6.38
C TYR A 761 28.95 -2.64 -4.94
N HIS A 762 28.08 -2.18 -4.05
CA HIS A 762 28.38 -2.06 -2.62
C HIS A 762 27.20 -2.53 -1.77
N ASP A 763 27.39 -3.67 -1.09
CA ASP A 763 26.48 -4.27 -0.10
C ASP A 763 27.13 -4.37 1.30
N ASP A 764 28.29 -3.74 1.50
CA ASP A 764 29.03 -3.82 2.76
C ASP A 764 28.22 -3.22 3.93
N GLU A 765 27.96 -4.05 4.94
CA GLU A 765 27.47 -3.71 6.29
C GLU A 765 26.06 -3.10 6.42
N ASP A 766 25.20 -3.20 5.41
CA ASP A 766 23.83 -2.65 5.46
C ASP A 766 23.83 -1.15 5.82
N LEU A 767 24.58 -0.35 5.05
CA LEU A 767 24.84 1.08 5.31
C LEU A 767 24.41 2.00 4.16
N GLN A 768 23.98 3.21 4.52
CA GLN A 768 23.44 4.21 3.60
C GLN A 768 24.45 4.67 2.54
N THR A 769 23.93 5.02 1.36
CA THR A 769 24.72 5.52 0.23
C THR A 769 24.16 6.85 -0.27
N VAL A 770 25.05 7.78 -0.63
CA VAL A 770 24.72 9.03 -1.33
C VAL A 770 25.59 9.20 -2.56
N ASN A 771 25.07 9.84 -3.61
CA ASN A 771 25.78 9.95 -4.90
C ASN A 771 25.87 11.41 -5.34
N PHE A 772 27.07 11.94 -5.48
CA PHE A 772 27.29 13.27 -6.06
C PHE A 772 27.52 13.15 -7.55
N ILE A 773 26.71 13.84 -8.36
CA ILE A 773 26.80 13.81 -9.82
C ILE A 773 27.12 15.21 -10.31
N THR A 774 28.32 15.37 -10.87
CA THR A 774 28.81 16.63 -11.44
C THR A 774 28.81 16.51 -12.95
N VAL A 775 28.03 17.35 -13.63
CA VAL A 775 27.96 17.40 -15.09
C VAL A 775 28.70 18.62 -15.57
N SER A 776 29.66 18.43 -16.47
CA SER A 776 30.43 19.50 -17.11
C SER A 776 30.35 19.42 -18.63
N ALA A 777 30.91 20.42 -19.31
CA ALA A 777 31.00 20.46 -20.77
C ALA A 777 31.62 19.19 -21.39
N ASP A 778 32.52 18.49 -20.68
CA ASP A 778 33.29 17.37 -21.25
C ASP A 778 32.91 15.99 -20.66
N SER A 779 32.34 15.93 -19.46
CA SER A 779 32.03 14.66 -18.80
C SER A 779 30.92 14.73 -17.76
N ILE A 780 30.36 13.57 -17.41
CA ILE A 780 29.63 13.37 -16.15
C ILE A 780 30.55 12.66 -15.16
N LYS A 781 30.92 13.31 -14.06
CA LYS A 781 31.65 12.70 -12.95
C LYS A 781 30.67 12.26 -11.87
N VAL A 782 30.83 11.03 -11.38
CA VAL A 782 30.04 10.50 -10.26
C VAL A 782 30.98 10.14 -9.11
N THR A 783 30.60 10.51 -7.90
CA THR A 783 31.27 10.11 -6.66
C THR A 783 30.21 9.58 -5.69
N SER A 784 30.22 8.27 -5.47
CA SER A 784 29.32 7.58 -4.57
C SER A 784 30.00 7.37 -3.22
N MET A 785 29.35 7.79 -2.16
CA MET A 785 29.83 7.66 -0.78
C MET A 785 28.94 6.68 -0.03
N GLN A 786 29.55 5.75 0.69
CA GLN A 786 28.84 4.87 1.61
C GLN A 786 29.23 5.24 3.04
N LYS A 787 28.27 5.23 3.95
CA LYS A 787 28.55 5.35 5.39
C LYS A 787 29.51 4.23 5.82
N GLU A 788 30.48 4.57 6.65
CA GLU A 788 31.54 3.63 7.08
C GLU A 788 31.27 3.05 8.47
N ASP A 789 30.59 3.79 9.34
CA ASP A 789 30.38 3.42 10.74
C ASP A 789 28.89 3.54 11.09
N PRO A 790 28.19 2.45 11.47
CA PRO A 790 26.75 2.48 11.72
C PRO A 790 26.33 3.49 12.80
N GLU A 791 27.22 3.80 13.75
CA GLU A 791 26.95 4.66 14.90
C GLU A 791 27.42 6.11 14.72
N ASP A 792 28.15 6.42 13.64
CA ASP A 792 28.81 7.72 13.43
C ASP A 792 28.51 8.29 12.03
N TRP A 793 27.53 9.20 11.98
CA TRP A 793 27.06 9.84 10.75
C TRP A 793 28.07 10.81 10.12
N GLU A 794 29.19 11.10 10.77
CA GLU A 794 30.28 11.90 10.20
C GLU A 794 31.31 11.05 9.42
N LYS A 795 31.22 9.71 9.47
CA LYS A 795 32.18 8.82 8.79
C LYS A 795 31.60 8.18 7.53
N TRP A 796 32.16 8.58 6.40
CA TRP A 796 31.81 8.08 5.07
C TRP A 796 33.07 7.75 4.27
N LYS A 797 32.97 6.73 3.44
CA LYS A 797 34.04 6.28 2.55
C LYS A 797 33.57 6.38 1.09
N VAL A 798 34.51 6.60 0.19
CA VAL A 798 34.24 6.49 -1.26
C VAL A 798 33.88 5.03 -1.56
N ALA A 799 32.66 4.82 -2.03
CA ALA A 799 32.21 3.54 -2.56
C ALA A 799 32.75 3.40 -4.00
N ASP A 800 32.38 4.33 -4.89
CA ASP A 800 32.80 4.33 -6.29
C ASP A 800 33.09 5.76 -6.78
N GLU A 801 33.99 5.89 -7.75
CA GLU A 801 34.29 7.14 -8.43
C GLU A 801 34.66 6.88 -9.88
N PHE A 802 33.94 7.51 -10.82
CA PHE A 802 34.16 7.32 -12.25
C PHE A 802 33.72 8.54 -13.06
N VAL A 803 34.08 8.54 -14.34
CA VAL A 803 33.81 9.63 -15.28
C VAL A 803 33.25 9.04 -16.57
N ILE A 804 32.07 9.50 -16.98
CA ILE A 804 31.43 9.17 -18.25
C ILE A 804 31.87 10.21 -19.29
N PRO A 805 32.59 9.83 -20.35
CA PRO A 805 32.91 10.72 -21.45
C PRO A 805 31.72 10.83 -22.43
N ASN A 806 31.59 11.98 -23.11
CA ASN A 806 30.55 12.15 -24.12
C ASN A 806 30.92 11.43 -25.44
N ALA A 807 30.66 10.13 -25.52
CA ALA A 807 31.00 9.31 -26.68
C ALA A 807 29.79 8.75 -27.45
N LEU A 808 28.57 8.91 -26.93
CA LEU A 808 27.34 8.40 -27.57
C LEU A 808 26.71 9.38 -28.57
N SER A 809 26.87 10.68 -28.34
CA SER A 809 26.32 11.75 -29.19
C SER A 809 27.24 12.15 -30.36
N ASP A 810 28.55 11.85 -30.26
CA ASP A 810 29.51 12.08 -31.33
C ASP A 810 29.38 10.98 -32.41
N ASP A 811 28.69 11.26 -33.51
CA ASP A 811 28.86 10.54 -34.77
C ASP A 811 30.28 10.81 -35.30
N GLN A 812 31.29 10.22 -34.66
CA GLN A 812 32.60 10.03 -35.24
C GLN A 812 32.42 9.07 -36.41
N ASN A 813 32.28 9.68 -37.57
CA ASN A 813 32.44 9.10 -38.88
C ASN A 813 33.85 8.48 -38.96
N ILE A 814 34.01 7.27 -38.44
CA ILE A 814 35.24 6.49 -38.58
C ILE A 814 35.36 6.18 -40.06
N SER A 815 36.23 6.94 -40.74
CA SER A 815 36.59 6.69 -42.12
C SER A 815 37.09 5.26 -42.25
N SER A 816 36.39 4.49 -43.06
CA SER A 816 36.76 3.15 -43.49
C SER A 816 38.02 3.20 -44.37
N ASP A 817 39.19 3.35 -43.77
CA ASP A 817 40.48 3.20 -44.45
C ASP A 817 41.46 2.48 -43.51
N ASP A 818 41.19 1.19 -43.25
CA ASP A 818 42.18 0.10 -43.25
C ASP A 818 41.57 -1.15 -42.59
N VAL A 819 40.86 -1.98 -43.36
CA VAL A 819 41.12 -3.43 -43.36
C VAL A 819 40.85 -3.99 -44.76
N ASP A 820 41.89 -4.62 -45.28
CA ASP A 820 42.07 -5.25 -46.57
C ASP A 820 40.90 -6.13 -47.04
N ALA A 821 40.54 -5.96 -48.31
CA ALA A 821 39.45 -6.66 -48.96
C ALA A 821 39.88 -8.07 -49.39
N THR A 822 39.31 -9.09 -48.77
CA THR A 822 39.18 -10.40 -49.42
C THR A 822 37.72 -10.69 -49.76
N LYS A 823 37.43 -10.59 -51.07
CA LYS A 823 36.26 -11.16 -51.73
C LYS A 823 36.12 -12.66 -51.45
N THR A 824 34.92 -13.08 -51.07
CA THR A 824 34.33 -14.40 -51.40
C THR A 824 32.81 -14.20 -51.47
N ASP A 825 32.26 -14.03 -52.66
CA ASP A 825 31.63 -15.08 -53.49
C ASP A 825 30.44 -15.77 -52.81
N SER A 826 29.28 -15.60 -53.41
CA SER A 826 28.00 -16.18 -52.99
C SER A 826 27.98 -17.67 -53.31
N SER A 827 27.99 -18.49 -52.26
CA SER A 827 27.61 -19.91 -52.35
C SER A 827 26.34 -20.11 -51.53
N GLU A 828 25.30 -20.68 -52.14
CA GLU A 828 24.13 -21.20 -51.43
C GLU A 828 24.60 -22.10 -50.28
N SER A 829 24.39 -21.66 -49.03
CA SER A 829 24.70 -22.47 -47.86
C SER A 829 23.65 -23.56 -47.67
N GLU A 830 24.09 -24.80 -47.46
CA GLU A 830 23.22 -25.91 -47.08
C GLU A 830 22.42 -25.55 -45.80
N ALA A 831 21.13 -25.89 -45.79
CA ALA A 831 20.27 -25.68 -44.63
C ALA A 831 20.79 -26.48 -43.43
N VAL A 832 21.05 -25.79 -42.31
CA VAL A 832 21.52 -26.41 -41.06
C VAL A 832 20.32 -26.64 -40.15
N TYR A 833 20.25 -27.80 -39.50
CA TYR A 833 19.15 -28.17 -38.62
C TYR A 833 19.62 -28.58 -37.22
N TYR A 834 18.83 -28.22 -36.22
CA TYR A 834 18.99 -28.61 -34.82
C TYR A 834 17.79 -29.46 -34.36
N THR A 835 18.03 -30.50 -33.58
CA THR A 835 16.97 -31.28 -32.93
C THR A 835 16.83 -30.84 -31.49
N VAL A 836 15.67 -30.25 -31.16
CA VAL A 836 15.31 -29.74 -29.83
C VAL A 836 15.44 -30.85 -28.78
N ILE A 837 16.07 -30.56 -27.65
CA ILE A 837 16.12 -31.44 -26.48
C ILE A 837 15.32 -30.85 -25.32
N SER A 838 15.04 -31.65 -24.29
CA SER A 838 14.30 -31.18 -23.11
C SER A 838 15.01 -30.00 -22.45
N GLY A 839 14.29 -28.89 -22.23
CA GLY A 839 14.83 -27.65 -21.66
C GLY A 839 15.45 -26.69 -22.67
N ASP A 840 15.23 -26.88 -23.96
CA ASP A 840 15.55 -25.90 -24.99
C ASP A 840 14.40 -24.90 -25.21
N TYR A 841 14.75 -23.67 -25.54
CA TYR A 841 13.89 -22.61 -26.06
C TYR A 841 14.67 -21.86 -27.15
N LEU A 842 13.99 -21.15 -28.05
CA LEU A 842 14.64 -20.60 -29.26
C LEU A 842 15.81 -19.66 -28.94
N CYS A 843 15.70 -18.82 -27.91
CA CYS A 843 16.79 -17.92 -27.47
C CYS A 843 18.03 -18.66 -26.95
N LYS A 844 17.87 -19.88 -26.46
CA LYS A 844 18.99 -20.75 -26.04
C LYS A 844 19.64 -21.47 -27.22
N ILE A 845 18.90 -21.68 -28.31
CA ILE A 845 19.40 -22.34 -29.53
C ILE A 845 20.11 -21.33 -30.43
N ALA A 846 19.55 -20.13 -30.59
CA ALA A 846 19.96 -19.16 -31.59
C ALA A 846 21.45 -18.73 -31.53
N PRO A 847 22.01 -18.40 -30.34
CA PRO A 847 23.42 -18.01 -30.24
C PRO A 847 24.39 -19.11 -30.66
N LYS A 848 24.03 -20.39 -30.48
CA LYS A 848 24.87 -21.54 -30.87
C LYS A 848 25.08 -21.64 -32.38
N TYR A 849 24.22 -20.99 -33.15
CA TYR A 849 24.25 -20.99 -34.60
C TYR A 849 24.41 -19.60 -35.18
N ASP A 850 24.83 -18.60 -34.40
CA ASP A 850 25.10 -17.26 -34.91
C ASP A 850 23.90 -16.71 -35.74
N THR A 851 22.72 -16.82 -35.14
CA THR A 851 21.42 -16.42 -35.68
C THR A 851 20.54 -15.89 -34.53
N THR A 852 19.39 -15.29 -34.83
CA THR A 852 18.41 -14.86 -33.83
C THR A 852 17.26 -15.86 -33.69
N TRP A 853 16.55 -15.83 -32.55
CA TRP A 853 15.40 -16.70 -32.32
C TRP A 853 14.27 -16.38 -33.31
N GLN A 854 14.11 -15.10 -33.70
CA GLN A 854 13.17 -14.63 -34.70
C GLN A 854 13.48 -15.27 -36.05
N LYS A 855 14.77 -15.34 -36.43
CA LYS A 855 15.18 -15.97 -37.69
C LYS A 855 14.93 -17.47 -37.68
N ILE A 856 15.14 -18.14 -36.56
CA ILE A 856 14.76 -19.57 -36.41
C ILE A 856 13.24 -19.72 -36.51
N ALA A 857 12.45 -18.87 -35.87
CA ALA A 857 11.00 -18.92 -35.94
C ALA A 857 10.49 -18.72 -37.38
N GLU A 858 11.05 -17.74 -38.10
CA GLU A 858 10.76 -17.46 -39.51
C GLU A 858 11.14 -18.64 -40.41
N LEU A 859 12.36 -19.20 -40.27
CA LEU A 859 12.85 -20.33 -41.06
C LEU A 859 12.03 -21.62 -40.89
N ASN A 860 11.23 -21.71 -39.81
CA ASN A 860 10.43 -22.89 -39.47
C ASN A 860 8.92 -22.63 -39.44
N GLU A 861 8.48 -21.44 -39.86
CA GLU A 861 7.06 -21.04 -39.89
C GLU A 861 6.34 -21.33 -38.55
N LEU A 862 7.01 -21.03 -37.43
CA LEU A 862 6.46 -21.31 -36.09
C LEU A 862 5.30 -20.37 -35.77
N ILE A 863 4.10 -20.94 -35.59
CA ILE A 863 2.88 -20.20 -35.22
C ILE A 863 3.00 -19.60 -33.81
N ASN A 864 3.63 -20.34 -32.89
CA ASN A 864 3.96 -19.86 -31.54
C ASN A 864 5.47 -20.08 -31.30
N PRO A 865 6.30 -19.04 -31.41
CA PRO A 865 7.76 -19.13 -31.20
C PRO A 865 8.16 -19.57 -29.78
N ASN A 866 7.26 -19.43 -28.80
CA ASN A 866 7.49 -19.83 -27.41
C ASN A 866 7.22 -21.33 -27.16
N LEU A 867 6.75 -22.07 -28.15
CA LEU A 867 6.39 -23.48 -28.01
C LEU A 867 7.15 -24.35 -29.00
N ILE A 868 8.20 -25.01 -28.51
CA ILE A 868 8.97 -26.03 -29.23
C ILE A 868 8.98 -27.35 -28.43
N TYR A 869 9.05 -28.48 -29.13
CA TYR A 869 8.93 -29.81 -28.50
C TYR A 869 10.25 -30.58 -28.58
N PRO A 870 10.66 -31.31 -27.52
CA PRO A 870 11.78 -32.23 -27.61
C PRO A 870 11.61 -33.22 -28.78
N GLY A 871 12.64 -33.34 -29.62
CA GLY A 871 12.63 -34.11 -30.87
C GLY A 871 12.21 -33.32 -32.10
N GLN A 872 11.69 -32.09 -31.97
CA GLN A 872 11.39 -31.20 -33.09
C GLN A 872 12.68 -30.81 -33.81
N LYS A 873 12.68 -30.86 -35.14
CA LYS A 873 13.84 -30.49 -35.97
C LYS A 873 13.65 -29.09 -36.53
N LEU A 874 14.43 -28.13 -36.04
CA LEU A 874 14.38 -26.72 -36.43
C LEU A 874 15.50 -26.40 -37.41
N ARG A 875 15.18 -25.71 -38.49
CA ARG A 875 16.15 -25.07 -39.38
C ARG A 875 16.76 -23.85 -38.69
N VAL A 876 18.07 -23.81 -38.58
CA VAL A 876 18.81 -22.76 -37.87
C VAL A 876 19.73 -21.92 -38.77
N LYS A 877 19.97 -22.36 -40.02
CA LYS A 877 20.55 -21.56 -41.12
C LYS A 877 19.92 -21.94 -42.46
#